data_AF-A0A524LSB0-F1
#
_entry.id   AF-A0A524LSB0-F1
#
_cell.length_a   1.000
_cell.length_b   1.000
_cell.length_c   1.000
_cell.angle_alpha   90.00
_cell.angle_beta   90.00
_cell.angle_gamma   90.00
#
_symmetry.space_group_name_H-M   'P 1'
#
loop_
_entity.id
_entity.type
_entity.pdbx_description
1 polymer ?
#
loop_
_entity_poly.entity_id
_entity_poly.type
_entity_poly.pdbx_seq_one_letter_code
_entity_poly.pdbx_strand_id
1 'polypeptide(L)'
;MQGKQPVLVVLSVIFVSMFIVADLYTVQLYSDMCCPENDYSNIIQDFIEADIGPARTAFSRADLVRELMSVTTDTTDSDFDNIVDSIEAIIGTDPENNDSDYDRVRDDFEVWNGTDPLEPDSNFDGLADYFELQVSNLDVDGDGTDNAWDFDNDNDAVNDDADLSPFCSSAVQDKFHMEIITGGNPTYVTLQFRPRNPSHLKFFYQYWDWPYDTEGLMIDIDLSEEDVRAIPQLNVTTDILPSQADVSDYGMLVTQTGYHVPVNPVWDNGDLVAFECKIFLPQSMLTSTVFDVGLFWRIMGNTDISASALLASNGKYVTLGNDAMVVADGDPVSSGLQWIDHGDGNVSLKFFNGKYVSLVDGDTIGSSALLDDNAKFAYTKDGDDVTLRAINGMNVTIDSNGVLTVQTADAAIFQLVDMGVKSEWTTLVTYPESIMLTGLTVEENFETHLGLFYDSIKETVFAANILMDYEFMRNSTNTLYEQPDILSSNGISVGHLIQSFPHRDVAFTYMSNELLPDVVDSLPENEILPVIIVNQDHTRILELSEIISGVKTFDDSFLLDVTTFPIIEVRASKMNLYDTTSNRALALDDALNEVVSWNLSEVATFNVLTMMMKWFTGEQLVASIDSVPYTFTKVANDASN
;
A
#
# COMPACT_ATOMS: atom_id res chain seq x y z
N MET A 1 14.03 -24.57 -29.83
CA MET A 1 14.39 -23.44 -28.95
C MET A 1 13.06 -22.82 -28.54
N GLN A 2 12.37 -23.46 -27.60
CA GLN A 2 11.29 -22.77 -26.88
C GLN A 2 11.98 -21.70 -26.03
N GLY A 3 11.46 -20.47 -26.07
CA GLY A 3 11.85 -19.46 -25.10
C GLY A 3 11.32 -19.88 -23.73
N LYS A 4 12.09 -19.62 -22.67
CA LYS A 4 11.53 -19.58 -21.31
C LYS A 4 10.34 -18.62 -21.34
N GLN A 5 9.19 -19.03 -20.82
CA GLN A 5 8.13 -18.07 -20.52
C GLN A 5 8.53 -17.30 -19.25
N PRO A 6 8.20 -16.00 -19.13
CA PRO A 6 8.44 -15.24 -17.91
C PRO A 6 7.40 -15.68 -16.87
N VAL A 7 7.73 -16.73 -16.13
CA VAL A 7 6.85 -17.33 -15.10
C VAL A 7 6.75 -16.43 -13.88
N LEU A 8 7.85 -15.79 -13.48
CA LEU A 8 7.92 -15.03 -12.24
C LEU A 8 7.05 -13.77 -12.24
N VAL A 9 6.90 -13.11 -13.40
CA VAL A 9 6.09 -11.87 -13.55
C VAL A 9 4.62 -12.02 -13.09
N VAL A 10 4.12 -13.25 -12.96
CA VAL A 10 2.79 -13.54 -12.41
C VAL A 10 2.71 -13.24 -10.90
N LEU A 11 3.79 -13.41 -10.14
CA LEU A 11 3.85 -13.14 -8.69
C LEU A 11 3.76 -11.64 -8.40
N SER A 12 4.60 -10.79 -9.01
CA SER A 12 4.53 -9.35 -8.75
C SER A 12 3.21 -8.72 -9.20
N VAL A 13 2.53 -9.27 -10.22
CA VAL A 13 1.18 -8.82 -10.60
C VAL A 13 0.19 -8.98 -9.44
N ILE A 14 0.32 -10.05 -8.65
CA ILE A 14 -0.53 -10.37 -7.50
C ILE A 14 -0.11 -9.53 -6.29
N PHE A 15 1.19 -9.46 -5.96
CA PHE A 15 1.72 -8.72 -4.81
C PHE A 15 1.66 -7.19 -4.94
N VAL A 16 1.93 -6.61 -6.11
CA VAL A 16 2.08 -5.14 -6.30
C VAL A 16 0.73 -4.40 -6.37
N SER A 17 -0.40 -5.12 -6.41
CA SER A 17 -1.75 -4.52 -6.41
C SER A 17 -2.38 -4.56 -5.01
N MET A 18 -2.49 -3.38 -4.40
CA MET A 18 -2.87 -3.16 -2.98
C MET A 18 -4.35 -3.46 -2.64
N PHE A 19 -5.01 -4.35 -3.40
CA PHE A 19 -6.44 -4.67 -3.30
C PHE A 19 -6.76 -5.98 -2.58
N ILE A 20 -5.77 -6.87 -2.43
CA ILE A 20 -6.00 -8.29 -2.13
C ILE A 20 -5.30 -8.76 -0.84
N VAL A 21 -4.05 -8.33 -0.59
CA VAL A 21 -3.23 -8.81 0.56
C VAL A 21 -3.87 -8.51 1.93
N ALA A 22 -4.61 -7.41 2.08
CA ALA A 22 -5.22 -7.04 3.36
C ALA A 22 -6.36 -7.97 3.82
N ASP A 23 -7.01 -8.70 2.91
CA ASP A 23 -8.13 -9.61 3.21
C ASP A 23 -7.70 -11.10 3.18
N LEU A 24 -6.55 -11.45 2.58
CA LEU A 24 -6.05 -12.83 2.48
C LEU A 24 -5.70 -13.46 3.84
N TYR A 25 -5.02 -12.70 4.70
CA TYR A 25 -4.67 -13.16 6.06
C TYR A 25 -5.92 -13.43 6.92
N THR A 26 -7.06 -12.81 6.58
CA THR A 26 -8.34 -13.20 7.16
C THR A 26 -8.93 -14.47 6.52
N VAL A 27 -8.79 -14.72 5.21
CA VAL A 27 -9.32 -15.95 4.59
C VAL A 27 -8.67 -17.22 5.16
N GLN A 28 -7.34 -17.24 5.36
CA GLN A 28 -6.65 -18.41 5.95
C GLN A 28 -7.11 -18.70 7.39
N LEU A 29 -7.39 -17.65 8.18
CA LEU A 29 -7.74 -17.74 9.61
C LEU A 29 -9.26 -17.81 9.89
N TYR A 30 -10.13 -17.38 8.98
CA TYR A 30 -11.60 -17.48 9.12
C TYR A 30 -12.17 -18.87 8.78
N SER A 31 -11.30 -19.85 8.48
CA SER A 31 -11.66 -21.27 8.66
C SER A 31 -12.03 -21.58 10.12
N ASP A 32 -11.53 -20.78 11.07
CA ASP A 32 -11.88 -20.80 12.49
C ASP A 32 -12.65 -19.53 12.92
N MET A 33 -13.85 -19.71 13.49
CA MET A 33 -14.62 -18.73 14.31
C MET A 33 -15.36 -17.59 13.55
N CYS A 34 -16.54 -17.09 13.95
CA CYS A 34 -17.53 -17.49 14.97
C CYS A 34 -18.90 -16.78 14.77
N CYS A 35 -20.03 -17.44 15.07
CA CYS A 35 -21.36 -16.79 15.24
C CYS A 35 -21.55 -16.26 16.70
N PRO A 36 -22.49 -15.33 17.00
CA PRO A 36 -23.93 -15.66 17.22
C PRO A 36 -24.91 -14.47 16.92
N GLU A 37 -26.24 -14.46 17.15
CA GLU A 37 -27.22 -15.40 17.72
C GLU A 37 -28.48 -15.51 16.80
N ASN A 38 -28.78 -16.67 16.21
CA ASN A 38 -30.13 -17.24 16.02
C ASN A 38 -30.01 -18.67 15.47
N ASP A 39 -30.94 -19.55 15.84
CA ASP A 39 -30.65 -21.00 16.00
C ASP A 39 -30.61 -21.83 14.69
N TYR A 40 -29.51 -21.68 13.93
CA TYR A 40 -29.07 -22.56 12.83
C TYR A 40 -27.99 -23.57 13.27
N SER A 41 -27.80 -23.74 14.59
CA SER A 41 -26.64 -24.38 15.22
C SER A 41 -26.33 -25.82 14.75
N ASN A 42 -27.35 -26.63 14.44
CA ASN A 42 -27.16 -28.05 14.17
C ASN A 42 -26.49 -28.36 12.82
N ILE A 43 -26.61 -27.47 11.82
CA ILE A 43 -25.99 -27.66 10.49
C ILE A 43 -24.48 -27.39 10.58
N ILE A 44 -24.12 -26.36 11.36
CA ILE A 44 -22.73 -25.99 11.67
C ILE A 44 -22.08 -27.09 12.53
N GLN A 45 -22.85 -27.70 13.46
CA GLN A 45 -22.33 -28.74 14.35
C GLN A 45 -22.04 -30.08 13.65
N ASP A 46 -22.84 -30.50 12.67
CA ASP A 46 -22.55 -31.69 11.85
C ASP A 46 -21.33 -31.46 10.91
N PHE A 47 -20.94 -30.21 10.66
CA PHE A 47 -19.75 -29.85 9.87
C PHE A 47 -18.45 -29.91 10.71
N ILE A 48 -18.51 -29.54 11.99
CA ILE A 48 -17.37 -29.45 12.93
C ILE A 48 -16.72 -30.82 13.25
N GLU A 49 -17.45 -31.94 13.13
CA GLU A 49 -16.94 -33.28 13.48
C GLU A 49 -16.43 -34.10 12.28
N ALA A 50 -16.34 -33.51 11.08
CA ALA A 50 -16.18 -34.26 9.83
C ALA A 50 -14.73 -34.61 9.42
N ASP A 51 -13.74 -33.72 9.58
CA ASP A 51 -12.37 -34.02 9.14
C ASP A 51 -11.26 -33.40 10.02
N ILE A 52 -10.85 -34.15 11.04
CA ILE A 52 -9.51 -34.00 11.63
C ILE A 52 -8.89 -35.39 11.64
N GLY A 53 -8.21 -35.73 10.54
CA GLY A 53 -7.41 -36.95 10.44
C GLY A 53 -6.44 -37.08 11.63
N PRO A 54 -6.25 -38.29 12.20
CA PRO A 54 -5.33 -38.48 13.32
C PRO A 54 -3.90 -38.16 12.88
N ALA A 55 -3.17 -37.42 13.72
CA ALA A 55 -1.78 -36.99 13.47
C ALA A 55 -0.92 -38.13 12.89
N ARG A 56 -0.58 -37.99 11.61
CA ARG A 56 0.25 -38.94 10.87
C ARG A 56 1.72 -38.73 11.27
N THR A 57 2.42 -39.81 11.59
CA THR A 57 3.88 -39.76 11.74
C THR A 57 4.53 -39.68 10.37
N ALA A 58 5.65 -38.97 10.22
CA ALA A 58 6.36 -38.85 8.95
C ALA A 58 6.63 -40.22 8.28
N PHE A 59 5.87 -40.50 7.22
CA PHE A 59 6.16 -41.48 6.19
C PHE A 59 6.14 -40.68 4.88
N SER A 60 7.16 -40.85 4.03
CA SER A 60 7.15 -40.21 2.72
C SER A 60 5.93 -40.67 1.92
N ARG A 61 5.14 -39.71 1.38
CA ARG A 61 4.01 -39.99 0.49
C ARG A 61 4.47 -40.80 -0.72
N ALA A 62 5.67 -40.49 -1.23
CA ALA A 62 6.40 -41.26 -2.25
C ALA A 62 6.61 -42.74 -1.88
N ASP A 63 7.03 -43.04 -0.65
CA ASP A 63 7.24 -44.42 -0.21
C ASP A 63 5.91 -45.17 -0.03
N LEU A 64 4.86 -44.49 0.49
CA LEU A 64 3.52 -45.05 0.56
C LEU A 64 2.97 -45.39 -0.84
N VAL A 65 3.03 -44.44 -1.78
CA VAL A 65 2.60 -44.66 -3.17
C VAL A 65 3.43 -45.77 -3.82
N ARG A 66 4.76 -45.77 -3.65
CA ARG A 66 5.65 -46.84 -4.16
C ARG A 66 5.33 -48.23 -3.58
N GLU A 67 5.02 -48.33 -2.29
CA GLU A 67 4.59 -49.59 -1.68
C GLU A 67 3.23 -50.04 -2.21
N LEU A 68 2.25 -49.13 -2.30
CA LEU A 68 0.91 -49.40 -2.83
C LEU A 68 0.98 -49.85 -4.31
N MET A 69 1.68 -49.12 -5.18
CA MET A 69 1.90 -49.51 -6.58
C MET A 69 2.52 -50.90 -6.73
N SER A 70 3.32 -51.35 -5.76
CA SER A 70 3.95 -52.69 -5.79
C SER A 70 2.99 -53.84 -5.46
N VAL A 71 1.86 -53.56 -4.81
CA VAL A 71 0.87 -54.56 -4.38
C VAL A 71 -0.49 -54.44 -5.09
N THR A 72 -0.78 -53.27 -5.68
CA THR A 72 -2.00 -53.02 -6.43
C THR A 72 -2.05 -53.87 -7.71
N THR A 73 -3.20 -54.49 -7.96
CA THR A 73 -3.47 -55.31 -9.16
C THR A 73 -4.40 -54.65 -10.17
N ASP A 74 -5.00 -53.52 -9.80
CA ASP A 74 -5.83 -52.70 -10.68
C ASP A 74 -4.94 -51.58 -11.25
N THR A 75 -4.84 -51.50 -12.57
CA THR A 75 -3.98 -50.53 -13.26
C THR A 75 -4.84 -49.59 -14.11
N THR A 76 -6.03 -49.29 -13.61
CA THR A 76 -6.83 -48.16 -14.10
C THR A 76 -6.21 -46.89 -13.53
N ASP A 77 -6.05 -45.92 -14.41
CA ASP A 77 -5.41 -44.62 -14.27
C ASP A 77 -6.25 -43.79 -15.26
N SER A 78 -7.18 -42.99 -14.72
CA SER A 78 -8.26 -42.36 -15.50
C SER A 78 -7.81 -41.05 -16.17
N ASP A 79 -6.86 -40.34 -15.56
CA ASP A 79 -6.36 -39.02 -15.99
C ASP A 79 -4.97 -39.05 -16.66
N PHE A 80 -4.24 -40.17 -16.53
CA PHE A 80 -2.90 -40.44 -17.05
C PHE A 80 -1.77 -39.70 -16.31
N ASP A 81 -1.86 -39.58 -14.99
CA ASP A 81 -0.80 -39.05 -14.12
C ASP A 81 0.29 -40.05 -13.70
N ASN A 82 0.07 -41.37 -13.86
CA ASN A 82 0.93 -42.49 -13.43
C ASN A 82 0.78 -42.92 -11.96
N ILE A 83 -0.04 -42.27 -11.15
CA ILE A 83 -0.75 -42.88 -10.02
C ILE A 83 -1.93 -43.69 -10.64
N VAL A 84 -2.70 -44.40 -9.83
CA VAL A 84 -3.82 -45.25 -10.28
C VAL A 84 -5.01 -44.99 -9.37
N ASP A 85 -6.25 -45.03 -9.88
CA ASP A 85 -7.46 -44.58 -9.16
C ASP A 85 -7.57 -45.15 -7.74
N SER A 86 -7.12 -46.40 -7.58
CA SER A 86 -7.18 -47.15 -6.33
C SER A 86 -6.13 -46.75 -5.27
N ILE A 87 -5.10 -46.00 -5.67
CA ILE A 87 -4.08 -45.38 -4.82
C ILE A 87 -4.43 -43.92 -4.56
N GLU A 88 -4.91 -43.20 -5.58
CA GLU A 88 -5.41 -41.84 -5.48
C GLU A 88 -6.50 -41.73 -4.41
N ALA A 89 -7.49 -42.62 -4.47
CA ALA A 89 -8.53 -42.77 -3.43
C ALA A 89 -8.00 -43.17 -2.02
N ILE A 90 -6.71 -43.48 -1.86
CA ILE A 90 -6.04 -43.72 -0.56
C ILE A 90 -5.25 -42.48 -0.10
N ILE A 91 -4.63 -41.74 -1.02
CA ILE A 91 -3.85 -40.54 -0.69
C ILE A 91 -4.70 -39.27 -0.63
N GLY A 92 -5.84 -39.23 -1.34
CA GLY A 92 -6.84 -38.15 -1.30
C GLY A 92 -7.06 -37.42 -2.63
N THR A 93 -6.26 -37.73 -3.66
CA THR A 93 -6.29 -37.08 -4.98
C THR A 93 -7.50 -37.50 -5.83
N ASP A 94 -7.85 -36.70 -6.84
CA ASP A 94 -9.02 -36.90 -7.73
C ASP A 94 -8.66 -37.73 -8.98
N PRO A 95 -9.13 -39.00 -9.11
CA PRO A 95 -8.78 -39.90 -10.21
C PRO A 95 -9.11 -39.44 -11.63
N GLU A 96 -9.85 -38.34 -11.80
CA GLU A 96 -10.19 -37.77 -13.11
C GLU A 96 -9.43 -36.44 -13.38
N ASN A 97 -8.45 -36.06 -12.52
CA ASN A 97 -7.78 -34.78 -12.54
C ASN A 97 -6.33 -34.78 -11.99
N ASN A 98 -5.37 -34.71 -12.92
CA ASN A 98 -3.94 -34.92 -12.73
C ASN A 98 -3.14 -33.78 -12.07
N ASP A 99 -3.84 -32.94 -11.31
CA ASP A 99 -3.46 -31.63 -10.75
C ASP A 99 -4.57 -31.30 -9.73
N SER A 100 -4.60 -32.05 -8.63
CA SER A 100 -5.76 -32.20 -7.72
C SER A 100 -6.15 -30.92 -6.97
N ASP A 101 -5.19 -30.05 -6.69
CA ASP A 101 -5.38 -28.76 -6.00
C ASP A 101 -5.36 -27.55 -6.94
N TYR A 102 -5.00 -27.76 -8.20
CA TYR A 102 -4.94 -26.78 -9.29
C TYR A 102 -3.76 -25.78 -9.23
N ASP A 103 -2.66 -26.13 -8.57
CA ASP A 103 -1.43 -25.33 -8.54
C ASP A 103 -0.62 -25.36 -9.85
N ARG A 104 -0.86 -26.37 -10.73
CA ARG A 104 -0.23 -26.67 -12.03
C ARG A 104 1.02 -27.54 -12.00
N VAL A 105 1.39 -28.08 -10.85
CA VAL A 105 2.23 -29.27 -10.76
C VAL A 105 1.33 -30.48 -11.06
N ARG A 106 1.80 -31.71 -10.85
CA ARG A 106 1.03 -32.92 -11.07
C ARG A 106 1.20 -33.79 -9.86
N ASP A 107 0.13 -34.46 -9.47
CA ASP A 107 0.09 -35.27 -8.27
C ASP A 107 1.24 -36.29 -8.22
N ASP A 108 1.55 -36.93 -9.35
CA ASP A 108 2.71 -37.82 -9.51
C ASP A 108 4.05 -37.11 -9.25
N PHE A 109 4.26 -35.94 -9.85
CA PHE A 109 5.48 -35.17 -9.70
C PHE A 109 5.68 -34.71 -8.26
N GLU A 110 4.63 -34.20 -7.62
CA GLU A 110 4.67 -33.72 -6.23
C GLU A 110 4.97 -34.85 -5.26
N VAL A 111 4.23 -35.96 -5.37
CA VAL A 111 4.48 -37.18 -4.60
C VAL A 111 5.93 -37.65 -4.72
N TRP A 112 6.56 -37.50 -5.89
CA TRP A 112 7.97 -37.89 -6.09
C TRP A 112 9.01 -36.86 -5.66
N ASN A 113 8.67 -35.56 -5.61
CA ASN A 113 9.58 -34.48 -5.15
C ASN A 113 9.41 -34.15 -3.66
N GLY A 114 8.28 -34.53 -3.05
CA GLY A 114 8.07 -34.50 -1.60
C GLY A 114 6.90 -33.65 -1.13
N THR A 115 6.31 -32.84 -2.00
CA THR A 115 5.18 -31.94 -1.75
C THR A 115 3.83 -32.68 -1.61
N ASP A 116 2.78 -31.96 -1.21
CA ASP A 116 1.43 -32.49 -0.98
C ASP A 116 0.46 -32.09 -2.11
N PRO A 117 0.03 -33.03 -2.98
CA PRO A 117 -0.86 -32.76 -4.12
C PRO A 117 -2.33 -32.54 -3.75
N LEU A 118 -2.55 -31.82 -2.66
CA LEU A 118 -3.84 -31.37 -2.13
C LEU A 118 -3.75 -29.95 -1.56
N GLU A 119 -2.56 -29.34 -1.54
CA GLU A 119 -2.26 -28.04 -0.95
C GLU A 119 -1.34 -27.26 -1.93
N PRO A 120 -1.83 -26.22 -2.62
CA PRO A 120 -1.07 -25.49 -3.65
C PRO A 120 0.21 -24.79 -3.19
N ASP A 121 0.45 -24.80 -1.88
CA ASP A 121 1.59 -24.27 -1.14
C ASP A 121 1.79 -25.26 0.03
N SER A 122 2.74 -26.18 -0.13
CA SER A 122 2.95 -27.33 0.75
C SER A 122 3.53 -26.96 2.12
N ASN A 123 4.25 -25.84 2.19
CA ASN A 123 4.98 -25.41 3.38
C ASN A 123 4.23 -24.28 4.14
N PHE A 124 3.29 -23.60 3.47
CA PHE A 124 2.50 -22.44 3.88
C PHE A 124 3.33 -21.17 4.12
N ASP A 125 4.33 -20.92 3.27
CA ASP A 125 5.19 -19.73 3.28
C ASP A 125 4.72 -18.59 2.36
N GLY A 126 3.63 -18.79 1.60
CA GLY A 126 3.07 -17.81 0.66
C GLY A 126 3.46 -18.00 -0.80
N LEU A 127 4.35 -18.93 -1.12
CA LEU A 127 4.82 -19.21 -2.46
C LEU A 127 4.38 -20.60 -2.95
N ALA A 128 3.53 -20.64 -3.97
CA ALA A 128 2.99 -21.90 -4.49
C ALA A 128 4.08 -22.84 -5.04
N ASP A 129 3.95 -24.14 -4.76
CA ASP A 129 4.93 -25.21 -5.09
C ASP A 129 5.40 -25.16 -6.54
N TYR A 130 4.48 -24.84 -7.48
CA TYR A 130 4.79 -24.61 -8.87
C TYR A 130 5.98 -23.64 -9.11
N PHE A 131 6.13 -22.58 -8.33
CA PHE A 131 7.24 -21.64 -8.49
C PHE A 131 8.55 -22.23 -7.97
N GLU A 132 8.50 -22.86 -6.80
CA GLU A 132 9.63 -23.45 -6.08
C GLU A 132 10.21 -24.69 -6.76
N LEU A 133 9.38 -25.42 -7.50
CA LEU A 133 9.80 -26.59 -8.27
C LEU A 133 10.21 -26.24 -9.72
N GLN A 134 9.92 -25.02 -10.21
CA GLN A 134 10.28 -24.55 -11.56
C GLN A 134 11.51 -23.63 -11.63
N VAL A 135 12.24 -23.44 -10.53
CA VAL A 135 13.52 -22.74 -10.51
C VAL A 135 14.69 -23.61 -11.05
N SER A 136 15.83 -22.96 -11.31
CA SER A 136 17.03 -23.66 -11.84
C SER A 136 17.85 -24.41 -10.80
N ASN A 137 17.54 -24.23 -9.52
CA ASN A 137 18.20 -24.82 -8.37
C ASN A 137 17.13 -24.97 -7.27
N LEU A 138 16.95 -26.17 -6.71
CA LEU A 138 15.92 -26.46 -5.70
C LEU A 138 16.39 -26.20 -4.25
N ASP A 139 17.59 -25.66 -4.08
CA ASP A 139 18.19 -25.21 -2.81
C ASP A 139 18.96 -23.92 -3.19
N VAL A 140 18.22 -22.84 -3.45
CA VAL A 140 18.74 -21.57 -4.00
C VAL A 140 19.80 -20.97 -3.07
N ASP A 141 19.54 -21.06 -1.77
CA ASP A 141 20.34 -20.47 -0.73
C ASP A 141 21.63 -21.26 -0.41
N GLY A 142 21.56 -22.59 -0.36
CA GLY A 142 22.66 -23.52 -0.09
C GLY A 142 22.77 -24.05 1.35
N ASP A 143 21.78 -23.87 2.22
CA ASP A 143 21.80 -24.38 3.60
C ASP A 143 21.48 -25.88 3.74
N GLY A 144 20.85 -26.46 2.71
CA GLY A 144 20.49 -27.87 2.62
C GLY A 144 19.03 -28.19 2.96
N THR A 145 18.19 -27.17 3.08
CA THR A 145 16.73 -27.23 2.94
C THR A 145 16.41 -27.06 1.45
N ASP A 146 15.52 -27.89 0.90
CA ASP A 146 15.03 -27.67 -0.47
C ASP A 146 13.96 -26.57 -0.42
N ASN A 147 13.91 -25.69 -1.43
CA ASN A 147 13.04 -24.51 -1.53
C ASN A 147 11.61 -24.78 -1.04
N ALA A 148 10.97 -25.83 -1.55
CA ALA A 148 9.62 -26.29 -1.18
C ALA A 148 9.39 -26.65 0.30
N TRP A 149 10.37 -26.41 1.18
CA TRP A 149 10.35 -26.57 2.63
C TRP A 149 11.15 -25.47 3.37
N ASP A 150 11.60 -24.41 2.69
CA ASP A 150 12.36 -23.28 3.24
C ASP A 150 11.56 -21.97 3.08
N PHE A 151 11.38 -21.25 4.19
CA PHE A 151 10.49 -20.09 4.28
C PHE A 151 11.17 -18.76 3.90
N ASP A 152 12.47 -18.79 3.57
CA ASP A 152 13.32 -17.64 3.24
C ASP A 152 14.30 -18.09 2.15
N ASN A 153 13.76 -18.29 0.94
CA ASN A 153 14.36 -19.06 -0.16
C ASN A 153 15.73 -18.53 -0.66
N ASP A 154 16.09 -17.30 -0.33
CA ASP A 154 17.41 -16.73 -0.58
C ASP A 154 18.18 -16.31 0.70
N ASN A 155 17.60 -16.51 1.89
CA ASN A 155 18.22 -16.29 3.21
C ASN A 155 18.67 -14.84 3.43
N ASP A 156 17.85 -13.90 2.99
CA ASP A 156 18.02 -12.47 3.25
C ASP A 156 17.31 -12.02 4.54
N ALA A 157 16.48 -12.90 5.12
CA ALA A 157 15.65 -12.73 6.30
C ALA A 157 14.50 -11.71 6.14
N VAL A 158 13.87 -11.76 4.96
CA VAL A 158 12.43 -11.55 4.72
C VAL A 158 11.87 -12.90 4.26
N ASN A 159 10.78 -13.38 4.86
CA ASN A 159 10.17 -14.65 4.43
C ASN A 159 9.43 -14.46 3.09
N ASP A 160 9.24 -15.55 2.35
CA ASP A 160 8.68 -15.56 0.98
C ASP A 160 7.34 -14.81 0.81
N ASP A 161 6.32 -15.01 1.67
CA ASP A 161 5.04 -14.23 1.68
C ASP A 161 5.24 -12.71 1.78
N ALA A 162 6.34 -12.28 2.40
CA ALA A 162 6.66 -10.89 2.62
C ALA A 162 7.73 -10.33 1.65
N ASP A 163 8.43 -11.18 0.90
CA ASP A 163 9.51 -10.74 0.01
C ASP A 163 9.01 -10.41 -1.41
N LEU A 164 9.55 -9.33 -1.95
CA LEU A 164 9.29 -8.88 -3.31
C LEU A 164 10.15 -9.65 -4.33
N SER A 165 11.17 -10.42 -3.93
CA SER A 165 11.98 -11.22 -4.87
C SER A 165 12.55 -12.51 -4.24
N PRO A 166 11.72 -13.49 -3.82
CA PRO A 166 12.09 -14.58 -2.89
C PRO A 166 13.29 -15.48 -3.25
N PHE A 167 13.80 -15.37 -4.49
CA PHE A 167 14.95 -16.14 -4.97
C PHE A 167 16.23 -15.30 -5.15
N CYS A 168 16.24 -13.99 -4.85
CA CYS A 168 17.48 -13.19 -4.91
C CYS A 168 17.45 -11.80 -4.24
N SER A 169 18.50 -11.55 -3.46
CA SER A 169 18.81 -10.29 -2.80
C SER A 169 20.15 -9.69 -3.29
N SER A 170 20.50 -8.50 -2.77
CA SER A 170 21.75 -7.81 -3.11
C SER A 170 22.87 -8.02 -2.08
N ALA A 171 24.10 -7.69 -2.45
CA ALA A 171 25.09 -7.36 -1.42
C ALA A 171 24.75 -6.01 -0.77
N VAL A 172 25.10 -5.80 0.50
CA VAL A 172 24.93 -4.50 1.18
C VAL A 172 25.78 -3.42 0.50
N GLN A 173 25.16 -2.36 -0.02
CA GLN A 173 25.83 -1.21 -0.64
C GLN A 173 25.46 0.12 0.03
N ASP A 174 26.37 1.10 -0.03
CA ASP A 174 26.08 2.48 0.41
C ASP A 174 25.07 3.18 -0.52
N LYS A 175 25.07 2.81 -1.80
CA LYS A 175 24.14 3.25 -2.84
C LYS A 175 24.01 2.20 -3.94
N PHE A 176 22.88 2.20 -4.63
CA PHE A 176 22.66 1.47 -5.87
C PHE A 176 22.51 2.44 -7.05
N HIS A 177 23.25 2.18 -8.12
CA HIS A 177 23.20 2.90 -9.38
C HIS A 177 22.29 2.15 -10.36
N MET A 178 21.26 2.80 -10.88
CA MET A 178 20.27 2.17 -11.74
C MET A 178 20.02 3.02 -12.98
N GLU A 179 20.25 2.47 -14.17
CA GLU A 179 19.74 3.02 -15.42
C GLU A 179 18.44 2.28 -15.77
N ILE A 180 17.31 2.99 -15.84
CA ILE A 180 16.00 2.40 -16.17
C ILE A 180 15.59 2.84 -17.56
N ILE A 181 15.35 1.87 -18.44
CA ILE A 181 14.86 2.08 -19.81
C ILE A 181 13.38 1.67 -19.88
N THR A 182 12.52 2.62 -20.28
CA THR A 182 11.06 2.43 -20.43
C THR A 182 10.60 2.92 -21.80
N GLY A 183 9.36 2.59 -22.19
CA GLY A 183 8.70 3.18 -23.37
C GLY A 183 8.30 4.65 -23.19
N GLY A 184 8.50 5.24 -22.00
CA GLY A 184 8.13 6.61 -21.66
C GLY A 184 6.75 6.76 -20.99
N ASN A 185 6.05 5.66 -20.70
CA ASN A 185 4.75 5.71 -20.02
C ASN A 185 4.91 5.81 -18.49
N PRO A 186 3.85 6.13 -17.72
CA PRO A 186 3.91 6.18 -16.26
C PRO A 186 4.47 4.88 -15.69
N THR A 187 5.53 4.97 -14.89
CA THR A 187 6.26 3.79 -14.41
C THR A 187 6.39 3.83 -12.89
N TYR A 188 6.06 2.73 -12.21
CA TYR A 188 6.40 2.54 -10.80
C TYR A 188 7.74 1.80 -10.70
N VAL A 189 8.59 2.20 -9.77
CA VAL A 189 9.77 1.44 -9.35
C VAL A 189 9.58 1.15 -7.87
N THR A 190 9.29 -0.09 -7.52
CA THR A 190 9.16 -0.54 -6.13
C THR A 190 10.49 -1.15 -5.70
N LEU A 191 10.98 -0.74 -4.53
CA LEU A 191 12.21 -1.25 -3.94
C LEU A 191 11.89 -1.75 -2.53
N GLN A 192 12.18 -3.01 -2.25
CA GLN A 192 12.19 -3.57 -0.92
C GLN A 192 13.64 -3.72 -0.45
N PHE A 193 13.93 -3.35 0.80
CA PHE A 193 15.29 -3.27 1.30
C PHE A 193 15.40 -3.35 2.82
N ARG A 194 16.57 -3.78 3.30
CA ARG A 194 16.92 -3.84 4.72
C ARG A 194 18.11 -2.93 5.03
N PRO A 195 18.10 -2.17 6.16
CA PRO A 195 19.28 -1.48 6.63
C PRO A 195 20.40 -2.48 6.98
N ARG A 196 21.66 -2.10 6.71
CA ARG A 196 22.85 -2.90 7.04
C ARG A 196 22.88 -3.43 8.48
N ASN A 197 22.31 -2.69 9.43
CA ASN A 197 22.02 -3.21 10.75
C ASN A 197 20.51 -3.47 10.89
N PRO A 198 20.04 -4.74 10.84
CA PRO A 198 18.62 -5.07 11.02
C PRO A 198 18.03 -4.56 12.34
N SER A 199 18.85 -4.30 13.37
CA SER A 199 18.35 -3.68 14.61
C SER A 199 17.79 -2.27 14.42
N HIS A 200 18.15 -1.57 13.34
CA HIS A 200 17.65 -0.22 13.03
C HIS A 200 16.22 -0.22 12.47
N LEU A 201 15.70 -1.34 11.97
CA LEU A 201 14.28 -1.49 11.60
C LEU A 201 13.38 -1.02 12.77
N LYS A 202 13.76 -1.40 13.99
CA LYS A 202 13.07 -1.07 15.26
C LYS A 202 13.00 0.42 15.56
N PHE A 203 13.79 1.27 14.90
CA PHE A 203 13.76 2.72 15.08
C PHE A 203 12.49 3.38 14.53
N PHE A 204 11.81 2.78 13.54
CA PHE A 204 10.66 3.38 12.87
C PHE A 204 9.52 3.78 13.83
N TYR A 205 9.33 3.01 14.91
CA TYR A 205 8.32 3.24 15.95
C TYR A 205 8.90 3.65 17.31
N GLN A 206 10.19 3.99 17.38
CA GLN A 206 10.83 4.38 18.63
C GLN A 206 10.87 5.91 18.79
N TYR A 207 10.48 6.32 19.98
CA TYR A 207 10.71 7.65 20.51
C TYR A 207 11.74 7.58 21.64
N TRP A 208 12.47 8.68 21.82
CA TRP A 208 13.46 8.83 22.89
C TRP A 208 13.24 10.14 23.64
N ASP A 209 13.15 10.03 24.96
CA ASP A 209 13.24 11.11 25.96
C ASP A 209 14.50 11.95 25.70
N TRP A 210 14.30 13.26 25.53
CA TRP A 210 15.36 14.25 25.50
C TRP A 210 15.43 14.97 26.86
N PRO A 211 16.59 15.02 27.52
CA PRO A 211 16.69 15.65 28.82
C PRO A 211 16.43 17.16 28.71
N TYR A 212 15.58 17.68 29.61
CA TYR A 212 15.33 19.12 29.84
C TYR A 212 16.47 20.05 29.38
N ASP A 213 16.20 20.79 28.31
CA ASP A 213 17.13 21.70 27.66
C ASP A 213 16.41 22.97 27.22
N THR A 214 17.06 24.12 27.43
CA THR A 214 16.53 25.44 27.08
C THR A 214 17.30 26.11 25.94
N GLU A 215 18.31 25.45 25.37
CA GLU A 215 19.21 26.00 24.35
C GLU A 215 19.35 25.08 23.13
N GLY A 216 19.71 25.63 21.97
CA GLY A 216 20.04 24.85 20.78
C GLY A 216 18.91 24.71 19.75
N LEU A 217 18.93 23.61 18.99
CA LEU A 217 17.94 23.28 17.95
C LEU A 217 16.86 22.30 18.44
N MET A 218 17.13 21.61 19.55
CA MET A 218 16.19 20.78 20.28
C MET A 218 16.08 21.37 21.68
N ILE A 219 14.86 21.63 22.12
CA ILE A 219 14.52 22.20 23.42
C ILE A 219 13.43 21.30 24.00
N ASP A 220 13.59 20.84 25.23
CA ASP A 220 12.55 20.21 26.06
C ASP A 220 12.38 21.07 27.30
N ILE A 221 11.17 21.57 27.52
CA ILE A 221 10.80 22.32 28.72
C ILE A 221 9.52 21.79 29.39
N ASP A 222 8.78 20.88 28.78
CA ASP A 222 7.58 20.27 29.35
C ASP A 222 7.79 18.89 30.01
N LEU A 223 8.99 18.30 29.87
CA LEU A 223 9.37 16.96 30.37
C LEU A 223 8.54 15.85 29.72
N SER A 224 8.29 15.97 28.42
CA SER A 224 7.84 14.90 27.54
C SER A 224 8.83 13.71 27.57
N GLU A 225 8.35 12.52 27.15
CA GLU A 225 9.19 11.33 26.94
C GLU A 225 9.30 10.95 25.45
N GLU A 226 8.61 11.68 24.55
CA GLU A 226 8.47 11.37 23.11
C GLU A 226 9.15 12.40 22.20
N ASP A 227 10.36 12.82 22.57
CA ASP A 227 10.99 14.03 22.03
C ASP A 227 11.75 13.81 20.72
N VAL A 228 12.45 12.68 20.59
CA VAL A 228 13.27 12.39 19.41
C VAL A 228 12.77 11.12 18.73
N ARG A 229 12.74 11.12 17.39
CA ARG A 229 12.46 9.93 16.56
C ARG A 229 13.34 9.90 15.32
N ALA A 230 13.52 8.72 14.75
CA ALA A 230 14.29 8.51 13.52
C ALA A 230 13.35 8.11 12.38
N ILE A 231 13.29 8.91 11.32
CA ILE A 231 12.46 8.64 10.14
C ILE A 231 13.38 8.15 9.01
N PRO A 232 13.26 6.90 8.54
CA PRO A 232 14.00 6.42 7.37
C PRO A 232 13.39 7.01 6.09
N GLN A 233 14.23 7.37 5.13
CA GLN A 233 13.84 7.85 3.82
C GLN A 233 14.90 7.46 2.78
N LEU A 234 14.49 7.19 1.53
CA LEU A 234 15.46 7.07 0.45
C LEU A 234 15.78 8.45 -0.13
N ASN A 235 17.07 8.71 -0.37
CA ASN A 235 17.54 9.83 -1.15
C ASN A 235 17.90 9.31 -2.55
N VAL A 236 17.07 9.68 -3.53
CA VAL A 236 17.26 9.32 -4.93
C VAL A 236 17.82 10.53 -5.66
N THR A 237 19.04 10.44 -6.19
CA THR A 237 19.58 11.45 -7.13
C THR A 237 19.37 11.00 -8.57
N THR A 238 18.95 11.90 -9.45
CA THR A 238 18.62 11.56 -10.84
C THR A 238 18.95 12.69 -11.82
N ASP A 239 19.14 12.33 -13.10
CA ASP A 239 19.35 13.26 -14.20
C ASP A 239 18.05 13.89 -14.73
N ILE A 240 16.89 13.28 -14.46
CA ILE A 240 15.56 13.77 -14.89
C ILE A 240 14.69 14.05 -13.65
N LEU A 241 14.43 15.33 -13.38
CA LEU A 241 13.59 15.75 -12.25
C LEU A 241 12.12 15.90 -12.69
N PRO A 242 11.16 15.16 -12.08
CA PRO A 242 9.73 15.43 -12.25
C PRO A 242 9.34 16.75 -11.58
N SER A 243 8.15 17.29 -11.90
CA SER A 243 7.65 18.44 -11.15
C SER A 243 7.08 17.97 -9.80
N GLN A 244 7.13 18.84 -8.79
CA GLN A 244 6.60 18.51 -7.45
C GLN A 244 5.09 18.19 -7.47
N ALA A 245 4.34 18.68 -8.45
CA ALA A 245 2.91 18.41 -8.59
C ALA A 245 2.62 17.01 -9.18
N ASP A 246 3.56 16.42 -9.91
CA ASP A 246 3.35 15.11 -10.55
C ASP A 246 3.65 13.94 -9.59
N VAL A 247 4.30 14.23 -8.46
CA VAL A 247 4.76 13.23 -7.48
C VAL A 247 4.34 13.53 -6.03
N SER A 248 3.55 14.59 -5.79
CA SER A 248 3.07 14.95 -4.45
C SER A 248 2.25 13.86 -3.80
N ASP A 249 1.46 13.16 -4.61
CA ASP A 249 0.44 12.20 -4.14
C ASP A 249 1.10 10.89 -3.68
N TYR A 250 2.34 10.64 -4.13
CA TYR A 250 3.23 9.57 -3.66
C TYR A 250 4.11 10.01 -2.47
N GLY A 251 3.86 11.20 -1.90
CA GLY A 251 4.63 11.75 -0.79
C GLY A 251 6.09 12.12 -1.12
N MET A 252 6.48 12.09 -2.41
CA MET A 252 7.85 12.36 -2.85
C MET A 252 8.15 13.87 -2.80
N LEU A 253 9.30 14.23 -2.23
CA LEU A 253 9.73 15.63 -2.08
C LEU A 253 10.88 15.93 -3.05
N VAL A 254 10.62 16.76 -4.06
CA VAL A 254 11.60 17.13 -5.09
C VAL A 254 12.63 18.10 -4.50
N THR A 255 13.90 17.79 -4.75
CA THR A 255 15.08 18.54 -4.30
C THR A 255 15.82 19.15 -5.51
N GLN A 256 16.97 19.78 -5.27
CA GLN A 256 17.78 20.38 -6.34
C GLN A 256 18.49 19.35 -7.25
N THR A 257 18.66 18.10 -6.80
CA THR A 257 19.50 17.08 -7.46
C THR A 257 18.83 15.71 -7.52
N GLY A 258 17.54 15.62 -7.16
CA GLY A 258 16.83 14.37 -6.98
C GLY A 258 15.54 14.55 -6.20
N TYR A 259 15.11 13.53 -5.47
CA TYR A 259 13.95 13.60 -4.58
C TYR A 259 14.13 12.70 -3.34
N HIS A 260 13.43 13.03 -2.27
CA HIS A 260 13.27 12.15 -1.11
C HIS A 260 11.99 11.33 -1.25
N VAL A 261 12.10 10.03 -1.03
CA VAL A 261 11.00 9.07 -1.13
C VAL A 261 10.66 8.59 0.29
N PRO A 262 9.37 8.61 0.70
CA PRO A 262 8.95 7.98 1.94
C PRO A 262 9.14 6.46 1.84
N VAL A 263 9.25 5.79 2.99
CA VAL A 263 9.39 4.33 3.05
C VAL A 263 8.32 3.79 3.99
N ASN A 264 7.78 2.63 3.64
CA ASN A 264 6.74 1.93 4.36
C ASN A 264 7.35 0.70 5.07
N PRO A 265 6.84 0.31 6.24
CA PRO A 265 7.25 -0.92 6.91
C PRO A 265 6.68 -2.16 6.21
N VAL A 266 7.51 -3.17 5.98
CA VAL A 266 7.09 -4.52 5.58
C VAL A 266 7.00 -5.38 6.84
N TRP A 267 5.83 -5.98 7.07
CA TRP A 267 5.52 -6.74 8.27
C TRP A 267 5.37 -8.23 7.94
N ASP A 268 5.97 -9.06 8.75
CA ASP A 268 5.75 -10.51 8.79
C ASP A 268 5.44 -10.89 10.24
N ASN A 269 4.32 -11.60 10.47
CA ASN A 269 3.90 -12.11 11.78
C ASN A 269 3.90 -11.07 12.94
N GLY A 270 3.78 -9.77 12.60
CA GLY A 270 3.82 -8.65 13.54
C GLY A 270 5.21 -8.10 13.89
N ASP A 271 6.28 -8.66 13.32
CA ASP A 271 7.63 -8.12 13.34
C ASP A 271 7.94 -7.35 12.05
N LEU A 272 8.75 -6.29 12.16
CA LEU A 272 9.15 -5.45 11.04
C LEU A 272 10.42 -6.04 10.40
N VAL A 273 10.27 -6.65 9.21
CA VAL A 273 11.33 -7.41 8.54
C VAL A 273 12.12 -6.59 7.52
N ALA A 274 11.47 -5.69 6.78
CA ALA A 274 12.09 -4.83 5.77
C ALA A 274 11.40 -3.47 5.64
N PHE A 275 11.94 -2.60 4.78
CA PHE A 275 11.26 -1.40 4.31
C PHE A 275 10.97 -1.50 2.81
N GLU A 276 9.81 -1.01 2.39
CA GLU A 276 9.45 -0.84 0.98
C GLU A 276 9.41 0.65 0.63
N CYS A 277 9.69 1.02 -0.61
CA CYS A 277 9.29 2.30 -1.16
C CYS A 277 8.78 2.15 -2.59
N LYS A 278 7.89 3.06 -3.00
CA LYS A 278 7.43 3.20 -4.39
C LYS A 278 7.89 4.54 -4.95
N ILE A 279 8.65 4.50 -6.03
CA ILE A 279 9.08 5.68 -6.80
C ILE A 279 8.18 5.78 -8.03
N PHE A 280 7.49 6.91 -8.18
CA PHE A 280 6.71 7.18 -9.39
C PHE A 280 7.54 7.99 -10.40
N LEU A 281 7.59 7.48 -11.63
CA LEU A 281 8.14 8.17 -12.80
C LEU A 281 6.97 8.60 -13.70
N PRO A 282 6.63 9.90 -13.76
CA PRO A 282 5.59 10.41 -14.64
C PRO A 282 5.89 10.17 -16.13
N GLN A 283 4.85 10.20 -16.97
CA GLN A 283 4.98 10.05 -18.42
C GLN A 283 6.02 11.03 -19.00
N SER A 284 6.96 10.52 -19.78
CA SER A 284 8.13 11.24 -20.25
C SER A 284 8.44 10.96 -21.73
N MET A 285 9.01 11.96 -22.40
CA MET A 285 9.58 11.80 -23.75
C MET A 285 11.00 11.20 -23.71
N LEU A 286 11.59 11.06 -22.52
CA LEU A 286 12.90 10.47 -22.29
C LEU A 286 12.69 9.03 -21.81
N THR A 287 13.30 8.10 -22.53
CA THR A 287 13.12 6.64 -22.38
C THR A 287 14.23 5.97 -21.57
N SER A 288 15.24 6.72 -21.12
CA SER A 288 16.25 6.26 -20.16
C SER A 288 16.36 7.31 -19.07
N THR A 289 16.40 6.88 -17.81
CA THR A 289 16.62 7.72 -16.62
C THR A 289 17.61 7.04 -15.69
N VAL A 290 18.54 7.81 -15.12
CA VAL A 290 19.54 7.30 -14.19
C VAL A 290 19.17 7.70 -12.76
N PHE A 291 19.37 6.77 -11.82
CA PHE A 291 19.14 6.95 -10.39
C PHE A 291 20.36 6.49 -9.59
N ASP A 292 20.78 7.25 -8.59
CA ASP A 292 21.53 6.70 -7.45
C ASP A 292 20.64 6.73 -6.21
N VAL A 293 20.37 5.56 -5.65
CA VAL A 293 19.47 5.38 -4.51
C VAL A 293 20.27 5.00 -3.26
N GLY A 294 19.97 5.61 -2.12
CA GLY A 294 20.53 5.20 -0.82
C GLY A 294 19.69 5.70 0.36
N LEU A 295 19.72 4.95 1.47
CA LEU A 295 18.98 5.26 2.68
C LEU A 295 19.64 6.38 3.48
N PHE A 296 18.81 7.24 4.06
CA PHE A 296 19.21 8.09 5.17
C PHE A 296 18.15 8.12 6.26
N TRP A 297 18.61 8.15 7.50
CA TRP A 297 17.79 8.41 8.67
C TRP A 297 17.74 9.91 8.93
N ARG A 298 16.54 10.46 8.97
CA ARG A 298 16.27 11.83 9.41
C ARG A 298 15.93 11.80 10.89
N ILE A 299 16.86 12.27 11.73
CA ILE A 299 16.61 12.41 13.17
C ILE A 299 15.80 13.69 13.37
N MET A 300 14.59 13.51 13.89
CA MET A 300 13.62 14.56 14.16
C MET A 300 13.53 14.78 15.67
N GLY A 301 13.53 16.04 16.09
CA GLY A 301 13.28 16.45 17.47
C GLY A 301 11.99 17.25 17.55
N ASN A 302 11.16 16.98 18.55
CA ASN A 302 9.92 17.67 18.86
C ASN A 302 10.23 18.91 19.70
N THR A 303 10.84 19.94 19.08
CA THR A 303 11.38 21.05 19.87
C THR A 303 10.26 21.90 20.46
N ASP A 304 10.36 22.15 21.75
CA ASP A 304 9.42 22.99 22.47
C ASP A 304 9.59 24.47 22.14
N ILE A 305 8.45 25.12 21.95
CA ILE A 305 8.34 26.56 21.76
C ILE A 305 7.46 27.11 22.87
N SER A 306 8.01 28.01 23.69
CA SER A 306 7.21 28.77 24.68
C SER A 306 6.11 29.54 23.96
N ALA A 307 4.87 29.15 24.25
CA ALA A 307 3.68 29.69 23.62
C ALA A 307 3.18 30.90 24.42
N SER A 308 2.78 31.96 23.73
CA SER A 308 2.18 33.14 24.34
C SER A 308 1.04 33.67 23.48
N ALA A 309 0.16 34.47 24.07
CA ALA A 309 -0.80 35.26 23.32
C ALA A 309 -0.82 36.70 23.82
N LEU A 310 -1.26 37.63 22.96
CA LEU A 310 -1.46 39.03 23.31
C LEU A 310 -2.95 39.29 23.44
N LEU A 311 -3.43 39.50 24.66
CA LEU A 311 -4.79 39.91 24.97
C LEU A 311 -4.89 41.43 24.84
N ALA A 312 -5.67 41.90 23.87
CA ALA A 312 -5.90 43.32 23.65
C ALA A 312 -6.94 43.90 24.63
N SER A 313 -6.93 45.23 24.77
CA SER A 313 -7.85 46.00 25.64
C SER A 313 -9.35 45.86 25.29
N ASN A 314 -9.69 45.30 24.13
CA ASN A 314 -11.06 44.95 23.75
C ASN A 314 -11.52 43.56 24.28
N GLY A 315 -10.65 42.82 24.97
CA GLY A 315 -10.93 41.48 25.51
C GLY A 315 -10.78 40.34 24.48
N LYS A 316 -10.11 40.60 23.34
CA LYS A 316 -9.82 39.61 22.29
C LYS A 316 -8.32 39.40 22.12
N TYR A 317 -7.93 38.26 21.55
CA TYR A 317 -6.53 37.95 21.31
C TYR A 317 -6.06 38.40 19.93
N VAL A 318 -4.78 38.75 19.82
CA VAL A 318 -4.13 39.10 18.55
C VAL A 318 -3.91 37.85 17.72
N THR A 319 -4.50 37.80 16.52
CA THR A 319 -4.45 36.67 15.60
C THR A 319 -4.28 37.14 14.15
N LEU A 320 -4.13 36.19 13.22
CA LEU A 320 -4.13 36.44 11.79
C LEU A 320 -5.58 36.56 11.29
N GLY A 321 -5.94 37.70 10.74
CA GLY A 321 -7.22 37.92 10.07
C GLY A 321 -7.17 37.54 8.59
N ASN A 322 -8.28 37.83 7.90
CA ASN A 322 -8.35 37.76 6.44
C ASN A 322 -7.30 38.67 5.78
N ASP A 323 -6.93 38.35 4.54
CA ASP A 323 -5.93 39.08 3.75
C ASP A 323 -4.55 39.23 4.44
N ALA A 324 -4.22 38.30 5.34
CA ALA A 324 -2.94 38.24 6.07
C ALA A 324 -2.66 39.44 7.00
N MET A 325 -3.69 40.23 7.32
CA MET A 325 -3.67 41.33 8.28
C MET A 325 -3.66 40.81 9.72
N VAL A 326 -3.13 41.58 10.67
CA VAL A 326 -3.13 41.20 12.09
C VAL A 326 -4.27 41.92 12.83
N VAL A 327 -5.08 41.15 13.56
CA VAL A 327 -6.33 41.63 14.17
C VAL A 327 -6.48 41.16 15.60
N ALA A 328 -7.06 42.00 16.46
CA ALA A 328 -7.46 41.67 17.82
C ALA A 328 -8.93 41.20 17.85
N ASP A 329 -9.22 40.04 17.24
CA ASP A 329 -10.54 39.39 17.29
C ASP A 329 -10.48 37.89 17.63
N GLY A 330 -9.27 37.36 17.85
CA GLY A 330 -9.02 35.95 18.09
C GLY A 330 -9.47 35.42 19.46
N ASP A 331 -9.48 34.10 19.58
CA ASP A 331 -9.78 33.34 20.79
C ASP A 331 -8.48 32.78 21.43
N PRO A 332 -8.47 32.37 22.71
CA PRO A 332 -7.25 31.94 23.41
C PRO A 332 -6.64 30.63 22.91
N VAL A 333 -7.31 29.86 22.05
CA VAL A 333 -6.81 28.58 21.52
C VAL A 333 -6.14 28.80 20.15
N SER A 334 -6.75 29.61 19.28
CA SER A 334 -6.27 29.85 17.91
C SER A 334 -5.20 30.95 17.78
N SER A 335 -5.00 31.76 18.82
CA SER A 335 -4.20 33.00 18.76
C SER A 335 -2.79 32.89 19.35
N GLY A 336 -2.27 31.67 19.49
CA GLY A 336 -0.93 31.43 20.01
C GLY A 336 0.18 31.90 19.06
N LEU A 337 1.22 32.50 19.65
CA LEU A 337 2.42 32.99 18.98
C LEU A 337 3.66 32.79 19.85
N GLN A 338 4.83 32.81 19.24
CA GLN A 338 6.13 32.82 19.90
C GLN A 338 6.56 34.28 20.16
N TRP A 339 6.91 34.59 21.41
CA TRP A 339 7.51 35.87 21.82
C TRP A 339 9.04 35.77 21.73
N ILE A 340 9.65 36.43 20.75
CA ILE A 340 11.10 36.35 20.47
C ILE A 340 11.76 37.68 20.88
N ASP A 341 12.34 37.73 22.08
CA ASP A 341 13.11 38.90 22.56
C ASP A 341 14.56 38.85 22.03
N HIS A 342 15.00 39.95 21.41
CA HIS A 342 16.36 40.06 20.85
C HIS A 342 17.40 40.58 21.86
N GLY A 343 16.98 40.93 23.08
CA GLY A 343 17.86 41.42 24.16
C GLY A 343 18.38 42.86 23.97
N ASP A 344 18.02 43.52 22.88
CA ASP A 344 18.35 44.91 22.56
C ASP A 344 17.18 45.89 22.84
N GLY A 345 16.07 45.37 23.38
CA GLY A 345 14.82 46.10 23.61
C GLY A 345 13.79 45.96 22.48
N ASN A 346 14.09 45.15 21.46
CA ASN A 346 13.14 44.77 20.41
C ASN A 346 12.63 43.34 20.59
N VAL A 347 11.40 43.10 20.16
CA VAL A 347 10.74 41.79 20.07
C VAL A 347 10.28 41.52 18.65
N SER A 348 10.28 40.25 18.25
CA SER A 348 9.53 39.74 17.10
C SER A 348 8.46 38.76 17.55
N LEU A 349 7.30 38.82 16.91
CA LEU A 349 6.15 37.97 17.22
C LEU A 349 5.94 37.03 16.03
N LYS A 350 6.01 35.72 16.25
CA LYS A 350 5.89 34.69 15.19
C LYS A 350 4.67 33.82 15.46
N PHE A 351 3.70 33.80 14.55
CA PHE A 351 2.59 32.86 14.60
C PHE A 351 3.06 31.43 14.28
N PHE A 352 2.38 30.43 14.81
CA PHE A 352 2.69 29.01 14.56
C PHE A 352 2.47 28.54 13.11
N ASN A 353 1.92 29.39 12.22
CA ASN A 353 1.93 29.17 10.77
C ASN A 353 3.24 29.63 10.09
N GLY A 354 4.28 29.95 10.88
CA GLY A 354 5.58 30.40 10.41
C GLY A 354 5.71 31.89 10.11
N LYS A 355 4.60 32.65 10.07
CA LYS A 355 4.62 34.08 9.73
C LYS A 355 4.92 34.97 10.92
N TYR A 356 5.73 35.99 10.70
CA TYR A 356 6.00 37.08 11.65
C TYR A 356 4.97 38.19 11.50
N VAL A 357 4.56 38.80 12.62
CA VAL A 357 3.91 40.11 12.65
C VAL A 357 4.89 41.14 12.08
N SER A 358 4.46 41.98 11.13
CA SER A 358 5.35 42.94 10.46
C SER A 358 4.60 44.21 10.04
N LEU A 359 5.33 45.33 9.97
CA LEU A 359 4.82 46.59 9.42
C LEU A 359 4.65 46.50 7.90
N VAL A 360 3.42 46.62 7.41
CA VAL A 360 3.05 46.57 5.99
C VAL A 360 2.54 47.94 5.53
N ASP A 361 2.94 48.35 4.33
CA ASP A 361 2.56 49.61 3.65
C ASP A 361 2.80 50.93 4.44
N GLY A 362 3.46 50.87 5.59
CA GLY A 362 3.96 52.00 6.37
C GLY A 362 3.07 52.47 7.51
N ASP A 363 1.79 52.11 7.51
CA ASP A 363 0.81 52.44 8.55
C ASP A 363 -0.02 51.25 9.09
N THR A 364 0.06 50.07 8.48
CA THR A 364 -0.68 48.86 8.90
C THR A 364 0.21 47.75 9.46
N ILE A 365 -0.35 46.88 10.31
CA ILE A 365 0.33 45.67 10.76
C ILE A 365 -0.28 44.45 10.06
N GLY A 366 0.55 43.78 9.27
CA GLY A 366 0.23 42.54 8.58
C GLY A 366 1.18 41.42 8.98
N SER A 367 1.31 40.42 8.11
CA SER A 367 2.18 39.28 8.35
C SER A 367 3.16 39.03 7.20
N SER A 368 4.36 38.58 7.52
CA SER A 368 5.46 38.33 6.60
C SER A 368 6.09 36.96 6.87
N ALA A 369 6.57 36.29 5.83
CA ALA A 369 7.38 35.07 5.98
C ALA A 369 8.86 35.37 6.36
N LEU A 370 9.26 36.65 6.33
CA LEU A 370 10.63 37.08 6.57
C LEU A 370 10.76 37.81 7.91
N LEU A 371 11.78 37.44 8.67
CA LEU A 371 12.26 38.18 9.84
C LEU A 371 13.17 39.33 9.38
N ASP A 372 12.55 40.42 8.91
CA ASP A 372 13.23 41.64 8.52
C ASP A 372 13.16 42.70 9.65
N ASP A 373 13.64 43.92 9.36
CA ASP A 373 13.58 45.03 10.33
C ASP A 373 12.16 45.61 10.52
N ASN A 374 11.19 45.28 9.64
CA ASN A 374 9.77 45.64 9.80
C ASN A 374 9.05 44.66 10.75
N ALA A 375 9.58 43.43 10.90
CA ALA A 375 9.13 42.42 11.85
C ALA A 375 9.73 42.58 13.28
N LYS A 376 10.37 43.71 13.57
CA LYS A 376 10.94 44.06 14.88
C LYS A 376 10.20 45.24 15.49
N PHE A 377 9.74 45.07 16.72
CA PHE A 377 9.03 46.09 17.48
C PHE A 377 9.79 46.41 18.75
N ALA A 378 10.08 47.70 18.99
CA ALA A 378 10.57 48.14 20.29
C ALA A 378 9.44 47.97 21.31
N TYR A 379 9.70 47.31 22.44
CA TYR A 379 8.67 47.02 23.43
C TYR A 379 8.99 47.65 24.79
N THR A 380 7.94 47.88 25.58
CA THR A 380 8.06 48.16 27.03
C THR A 380 7.05 47.31 27.78
N LYS A 381 7.48 46.74 28.91
CA LYS A 381 6.70 45.80 29.73
C LYS A 381 6.60 46.31 31.18
N ASP A 382 5.39 46.34 31.75
CA ASP A 382 5.11 46.66 33.16
C ASP A 382 4.19 45.58 33.74
N GLY A 383 4.75 44.67 34.54
CA GLY A 383 4.07 43.41 34.86
C GLY A 383 3.85 42.57 33.60
N ASP A 384 2.60 42.21 33.33
CA ASP A 384 2.20 41.48 32.11
C ASP A 384 1.74 42.43 30.98
N ASP A 385 1.57 43.72 31.26
CA ASP A 385 1.15 44.72 30.28
C ASP A 385 2.34 45.11 29.39
N VAL A 386 2.12 45.04 28.07
CA VAL A 386 3.09 45.28 27.01
C VAL A 386 2.55 46.33 26.04
N THR A 387 3.42 47.27 25.65
CA THR A 387 3.15 48.18 24.52
C THR A 387 4.24 48.02 23.45
N LEU A 388 3.85 48.04 22.19
CA LEU A 388 4.73 47.83 21.03
C LEU A 388 4.87 49.11 20.19
N ARG A 389 6.04 49.34 19.61
CA ARG A 389 6.33 50.46 18.70
C ARG A 389 7.12 49.96 17.50
N ALA A 390 6.63 50.23 16.29
CA ALA A 390 7.26 49.77 15.05
C ALA A 390 8.52 50.59 14.69
N ILE A 391 9.30 50.08 13.74
CA ILE A 391 10.58 50.69 13.31
C ILE A 391 10.46 52.13 12.78
N ASN A 392 9.30 52.51 12.24
CA ASN A 392 9.00 53.88 11.82
C ASN A 392 8.84 54.87 13.01
N GLY A 393 8.95 54.39 14.26
CA GLY A 393 8.82 55.17 15.48
C GLY A 393 7.37 55.42 15.92
N MET A 394 6.39 54.85 15.23
CA MET A 394 4.96 54.95 15.57
C MET A 394 4.52 53.79 16.47
N ASN A 395 3.63 54.09 17.41
CA ASN A 395 3.11 53.14 18.38
C ASN A 395 2.09 52.21 17.72
N VAL A 396 2.08 50.93 18.08
CA VAL A 396 1.04 49.99 17.65
C VAL A 396 -0.27 50.35 18.36
N THR A 397 -1.34 50.44 17.58
CA THR A 397 -2.69 50.83 18.01
C THR A 397 -3.72 49.89 17.37
N ILE A 398 -4.91 49.82 17.95
CA ILE A 398 -6.02 49.01 17.42
C ILE A 398 -7.11 49.95 16.91
N ASP A 399 -7.58 49.73 15.68
CA ASP A 399 -8.63 50.54 15.07
C ASP A 399 -10.04 50.15 15.57
N SER A 400 -11.09 50.83 15.08
CA SER A 400 -12.48 50.55 15.46
C SER A 400 -13.01 49.19 15.00
N ASN A 401 -12.29 48.50 14.11
CA ASN A 401 -12.64 47.19 13.55
C ASN A 401 -11.77 46.07 14.15
N GLY A 402 -10.87 46.39 15.08
CA GLY A 402 -9.94 45.44 15.69
C GLY A 402 -8.63 45.23 14.92
N VAL A 403 -8.38 45.95 13.82
CA VAL A 403 -7.15 45.81 13.03
C VAL A 403 -5.98 46.51 13.72
N LEU A 404 -4.81 45.86 13.77
CA LEU A 404 -3.60 46.48 14.28
C LEU A 404 -3.00 47.43 13.23
N THR A 405 -2.75 48.65 13.66
CA THR A 405 -2.22 49.77 12.85
C THR A 405 -1.13 50.48 13.64
N VAL A 406 -0.38 51.41 13.03
CA VAL A 406 0.61 52.23 13.74
C VAL A 406 0.32 53.71 13.61
N GLN A 407 0.34 54.40 14.76
CA GLN A 407 -0.03 55.81 14.86
C GLN A 407 0.88 56.57 15.83
N THR A 408 0.83 57.90 15.80
CA THR A 408 1.51 58.78 16.77
C THR A 408 0.73 58.99 18.07
N ALA A 409 -0.39 58.27 18.24
CA ALA A 409 -1.22 58.28 19.43
C ALA A 409 -0.60 57.44 20.58
N ASP A 410 -1.27 57.40 21.73
CA ASP A 410 -0.91 56.51 22.83
C ASP A 410 -0.97 55.04 22.37
N ALA A 411 0.01 54.24 22.79
CA ALA A 411 0.13 52.85 22.37
C ALA A 411 -1.03 51.99 22.92
N ALA A 412 -1.48 51.02 22.15
CA ALA A 412 -2.34 49.95 22.67
C ALA A 412 -1.57 49.13 23.70
N ILE A 413 -2.22 48.89 24.83
CA ILE A 413 -1.75 47.97 25.87
C ILE A 413 -2.29 46.58 25.54
N PHE A 414 -1.38 45.61 25.49
CA PHE A 414 -1.65 44.20 25.33
C PHE A 414 -1.17 43.47 26.58
N GLN A 415 -2.00 42.64 27.20
CA GLN A 415 -1.55 41.75 28.26
C GLN A 415 -0.91 40.52 27.62
N LEU A 416 0.35 40.24 27.96
CA LEU A 416 1.04 39.03 27.55
C LEU A 416 0.55 37.86 28.41
N VAL A 417 -0.10 36.89 27.78
CA VAL A 417 -0.63 35.68 28.41
C VAL A 417 0.28 34.51 28.07
N ASP A 418 0.78 33.83 29.10
CA ASP A 418 1.50 32.56 28.97
C ASP A 418 0.51 31.46 28.58
N MET A 419 0.82 30.72 27.50
CA MET A 419 0.04 29.58 27.02
C MET A 419 0.72 28.24 27.33
N GLY A 420 1.85 28.25 28.05
CA GLY A 420 2.68 27.08 28.29
C GLY A 420 3.56 26.79 27.07
N VAL A 421 3.49 25.55 26.59
CA VAL A 421 4.43 25.00 25.62
C VAL A 421 3.68 24.48 24.40
N LYS A 422 4.27 24.66 23.22
CA LYS A 422 3.84 24.01 22.00
C LYS A 422 5.05 23.45 21.27
N SER A 423 5.14 22.14 21.17
CA SER A 423 6.22 21.44 20.49
C SER A 423 6.02 21.41 18.96
N GLU A 424 7.12 21.47 18.19
CA GLU A 424 7.11 21.36 16.73
C GLU A 424 8.25 20.44 16.25
N TRP A 425 7.93 19.46 15.39
CA TRP A 425 8.92 18.54 14.82
C TRP A 425 9.90 19.25 13.86
N THR A 426 11.18 19.30 14.22
CA THR A 426 12.29 19.85 13.43
C THR A 426 13.32 18.77 13.10
N THR A 427 14.03 18.91 11.97
CA THR A 427 15.14 18.01 11.61
C THR A 427 16.41 18.44 12.32
N LEU A 428 16.97 17.57 13.16
CA LEU A 428 18.22 17.83 13.90
C LEU A 428 19.45 17.46 13.08
N VAL A 429 19.44 16.28 12.46
CA VAL A 429 20.57 15.72 11.70
C VAL A 429 20.08 14.61 10.74
N THR A 430 20.83 14.36 9.67
CA THR A 430 20.64 13.21 8.78
C THR A 430 21.86 12.30 8.79
N TYR A 431 21.63 10.98 8.78
CA TYR A 431 22.67 9.96 8.74
C TYR A 431 22.44 9.00 7.57
N PRO A 432 23.36 8.88 6.59
CA PRO A 432 23.27 7.84 5.57
C PRO A 432 23.55 6.46 6.18
N GLU A 433 22.90 5.43 5.67
CA GLU A 433 23.18 4.02 6.00
C GLU A 433 23.17 3.16 4.73
N SER A 434 24.08 2.18 4.67
CA SER A 434 24.13 1.18 3.61
C SER A 434 22.90 0.26 3.68
N ILE A 435 22.36 -0.18 2.54
CA ILE A 435 21.20 -1.09 2.48
C ILE A 435 21.51 -2.33 1.65
N MET A 436 20.77 -3.39 1.95
CA MET A 436 20.59 -4.57 1.13
C MET A 436 19.25 -4.42 0.41
N LEU A 437 19.19 -4.57 -0.92
CA LEU A 437 17.90 -4.75 -1.59
C LEU A 437 17.49 -6.21 -1.37
N THR A 438 16.23 -6.40 -1.01
CA THR A 438 15.60 -7.72 -0.87
C THR A 438 14.84 -8.04 -2.14
N GLY A 439 13.96 -7.12 -2.56
CA GLY A 439 13.34 -7.16 -3.88
C GLY A 439 13.28 -5.84 -4.63
N LEU A 440 13.00 -5.95 -5.93
CA LEU A 440 12.84 -4.82 -6.85
C LEU A 440 11.86 -5.19 -7.96
N THR A 441 10.93 -4.28 -8.25
CA THR A 441 10.06 -4.37 -9.44
C THR A 441 9.99 -3.04 -10.18
N VAL A 442 9.92 -3.10 -11.51
CA VAL A 442 9.66 -1.94 -12.37
C VAL A 442 8.43 -2.21 -13.22
N GLU A 443 7.38 -1.43 -13.02
CA GLU A 443 6.07 -1.58 -13.64
C GLU A 443 5.75 -0.40 -14.58
N GLU A 444 5.94 -0.56 -15.90
CA GLU A 444 5.53 0.41 -16.92
C GLU A 444 4.04 0.22 -17.28
N ASN A 445 3.20 1.19 -16.94
CA ASN A 445 1.75 1.17 -17.14
C ASN A 445 1.39 1.76 -18.52
N PHE A 446 0.46 1.13 -19.25
CA PHE A 446 0.00 1.61 -20.56
C PHE A 446 -1.38 2.26 -20.51
N GLU A 447 -2.36 1.52 -19.99
CA GLU A 447 -3.75 1.97 -19.81
C GLU A 447 -4.44 1.07 -18.79
N THR A 448 -5.19 1.68 -17.87
CA THR A 448 -6.09 1.01 -16.93
C THR A 448 -7.53 1.31 -17.33
N HIS A 449 -8.29 0.29 -17.71
CA HIS A 449 -9.74 0.43 -17.85
C HIS A 449 -10.40 -0.02 -16.54
N LEU A 450 -11.27 0.83 -15.99
CA LEU A 450 -12.04 0.53 -14.79
C LEU A 450 -13.53 0.49 -15.13
N GLY A 451 -14.25 -0.48 -14.57
CA GLY A 451 -15.68 -0.68 -14.73
C GLY A 451 -16.39 -0.86 -13.39
N LEU A 452 -17.52 -0.17 -13.22
CA LEU A 452 -18.47 -0.38 -12.12
C LEU A 452 -19.78 -0.91 -12.72
N PHE A 453 -20.33 -1.99 -12.17
CA PHE A 453 -21.62 -2.58 -12.59
C PHE A 453 -22.54 -2.74 -11.37
N TYR A 454 -23.78 -2.24 -11.48
CA TYR A 454 -24.67 -2.02 -10.34
C TYR A 454 -26.15 -2.03 -10.74
N ASP A 455 -27.03 -2.42 -9.81
CA ASP A 455 -28.48 -2.29 -9.95
C ASP A 455 -29.15 -2.24 -8.56
N SER A 456 -30.37 -1.72 -8.52
CA SER A 456 -31.33 -1.91 -7.42
C SER A 456 -31.72 -3.38 -7.19
N ILE A 457 -31.59 -4.25 -8.20
CA ILE A 457 -31.96 -5.67 -8.12
C ILE A 457 -30.70 -6.53 -7.91
N LYS A 458 -30.52 -7.01 -6.67
CA LYS A 458 -29.37 -7.84 -6.24
C LYS A 458 -29.12 -9.03 -7.17
N GLU A 459 -30.17 -9.77 -7.51
CA GLU A 459 -30.09 -10.98 -8.34
C GLU A 459 -29.58 -10.70 -9.76
N THR A 460 -29.85 -9.52 -10.31
CA THR A 460 -29.35 -9.12 -11.63
C THR A 460 -27.85 -8.84 -11.58
N VAL A 461 -27.36 -8.24 -10.49
CA VAL A 461 -25.93 -8.00 -10.27
C VAL A 461 -25.19 -9.32 -10.03
N PHE A 462 -25.75 -10.24 -9.23
CA PHE A 462 -25.16 -11.57 -9.05
C PHE A 462 -25.09 -12.35 -10.37
N ALA A 463 -26.15 -12.29 -11.19
CA ALA A 463 -26.13 -12.91 -12.52
C ALA A 463 -25.09 -12.26 -13.45
N ALA A 464 -24.91 -10.93 -13.38
CA ALA A 464 -23.88 -10.23 -14.12
C ALA A 464 -22.47 -10.67 -13.69
N ASN A 465 -22.21 -10.75 -12.38
CA ASN A 465 -20.92 -11.16 -11.84
C ASN A 465 -20.55 -12.58 -12.26
N ILE A 466 -21.48 -13.54 -12.13
CA ILE A 466 -21.28 -14.92 -12.59
C ILE A 466 -20.98 -14.96 -14.09
N LEU A 467 -21.69 -14.19 -14.91
CA LEU A 467 -21.44 -14.20 -16.36
C LEU A 467 -20.09 -13.54 -16.71
N MET A 468 -19.68 -12.49 -16.00
CA MET A 468 -18.39 -11.84 -16.16
C MET A 468 -17.22 -12.73 -15.68
N ASP A 469 -17.40 -13.58 -14.67
CA ASP A 469 -16.40 -14.59 -14.29
C ASP A 469 -16.04 -15.51 -15.48
N TYR A 470 -16.97 -15.78 -16.40
CA TYR A 470 -16.72 -16.57 -17.61
C TYR A 470 -16.35 -15.72 -18.84
N GLU A 471 -17.12 -14.66 -19.13
CA GLU A 471 -17.02 -13.87 -20.36
C GLU A 471 -16.11 -12.64 -20.26
N PHE A 472 -15.63 -12.29 -19.06
CA PHE A 472 -14.59 -11.27 -18.85
C PHE A 472 -13.33 -11.89 -18.26
N MET A 473 -13.41 -12.53 -17.09
CA MET A 473 -12.22 -13.06 -16.42
C MET A 473 -11.60 -14.21 -17.24
N ARG A 474 -12.37 -15.27 -17.53
CA ARG A 474 -11.84 -16.48 -18.20
C ARG A 474 -11.78 -16.40 -19.73
N ASN A 475 -12.26 -15.31 -20.35
CA ASN A 475 -12.28 -15.13 -21.81
C ASN A 475 -11.24 -14.10 -22.29
N SER A 476 -10.09 -14.61 -22.72
CA SER A 476 -8.96 -13.86 -23.30
C SER A 476 -9.24 -12.95 -24.52
N THR A 477 -10.42 -13.00 -25.13
CA THR A 477 -10.74 -12.22 -26.34
C THR A 477 -11.69 -11.06 -26.07
N ASN A 478 -12.65 -11.22 -25.16
CA ASN A 478 -13.59 -10.16 -24.82
C ASN A 478 -12.88 -9.07 -24.00
N THR A 479 -13.24 -7.82 -24.22
CA THR A 479 -12.74 -6.66 -23.46
C THR A 479 -13.74 -6.18 -22.41
N LEU A 480 -13.31 -5.32 -21.49
CA LEU A 480 -14.20 -4.71 -20.51
C LEU A 480 -15.33 -3.88 -21.17
N TYR A 481 -15.02 -3.16 -22.26
CA TYR A 481 -16.00 -2.33 -22.98
C TYR A 481 -17.10 -3.12 -23.70
N GLU A 482 -16.89 -4.41 -23.97
CA GLU A 482 -17.90 -5.28 -24.60
C GLU A 482 -18.88 -5.90 -23.60
N GLN A 483 -18.56 -5.88 -22.30
CA GLN A 483 -19.37 -6.53 -21.26
C GLN A 483 -20.83 -6.03 -21.21
N PRO A 484 -21.16 -4.73 -21.36
CA PRO A 484 -22.56 -4.29 -21.42
C PRO A 484 -23.37 -4.93 -22.57
N ASP A 485 -22.75 -5.13 -23.73
CA ASP A 485 -23.38 -5.76 -24.89
C ASP A 485 -23.50 -7.29 -24.70
N ILE A 486 -22.50 -7.92 -24.05
CA ILE A 486 -22.52 -9.36 -23.71
C ILE A 486 -23.60 -9.66 -22.66
N LEU A 487 -23.65 -8.89 -21.57
CA LEU A 487 -24.65 -9.00 -20.50
C LEU A 487 -26.07 -8.83 -21.08
N SER A 488 -26.31 -7.76 -21.85
CA SER A 488 -27.62 -7.48 -22.44
C SER A 488 -28.04 -8.50 -23.49
N SER A 489 -27.10 -9.05 -24.27
CA SER A 489 -27.36 -10.17 -25.20
C SER A 489 -27.79 -11.46 -24.49
N ASN A 490 -27.33 -11.67 -23.25
CA ASN A 490 -27.74 -12.76 -22.37
C ASN A 490 -28.98 -12.44 -21.51
N GLY A 491 -29.60 -11.27 -21.73
CA GLY A 491 -30.83 -10.85 -21.03
C GLY A 491 -30.59 -10.23 -19.65
N ILE A 492 -29.34 -9.92 -19.30
CA ILE A 492 -28.95 -9.25 -18.06
C ILE A 492 -28.82 -7.75 -18.33
N SER A 493 -29.55 -6.92 -17.58
CA SER A 493 -29.55 -5.47 -17.74
C SER A 493 -29.16 -4.83 -16.41
N VAL A 494 -27.92 -4.35 -16.31
CA VAL A 494 -27.40 -3.62 -15.14
C VAL A 494 -26.96 -2.21 -15.55
N GLY A 495 -26.99 -1.27 -14.60
CA GLY A 495 -26.27 -0.01 -14.71
C GLY A 495 -24.76 -0.27 -14.78
N HIS A 496 -24.05 0.57 -15.54
CA HIS A 496 -22.60 0.47 -15.64
C HIS A 496 -21.96 1.83 -15.91
N LEU A 497 -20.72 2.00 -15.44
CA LEU A 497 -19.79 3.06 -15.81
C LEU A 497 -18.47 2.42 -16.19
N ILE A 498 -17.88 2.78 -17.33
CA ILE A 498 -16.58 2.25 -17.77
C ILE A 498 -15.70 3.40 -18.26
N GLN A 499 -14.49 3.53 -17.72
CA GLN A 499 -13.58 4.65 -18.00
C GLN A 499 -12.12 4.20 -18.05
N SER A 500 -11.35 4.77 -18.97
CA SER A 500 -9.90 4.62 -19.07
C SER A 500 -9.13 5.65 -18.25
N PHE A 501 -7.98 5.24 -17.72
CA PHE A 501 -7.01 6.07 -17.02
C PHE A 501 -5.59 5.74 -17.48
N PRO A 502 -4.62 6.67 -17.37
CA PRO A 502 -3.25 6.43 -17.84
C PRO A 502 -2.50 5.35 -17.05
N HIS A 503 -2.86 5.12 -15.78
CA HIS A 503 -2.27 4.11 -14.90
C HIS A 503 -3.19 3.81 -13.70
N ARG A 504 -2.90 2.70 -13.03
CA ARG A 504 -3.74 2.09 -11.98
C ARG A 504 -4.07 3.01 -10.81
N ASP A 505 -3.07 3.70 -10.26
CA ASP A 505 -3.23 4.50 -9.05
C ASP A 505 -4.19 5.71 -9.26
N VAL A 506 -4.18 6.32 -10.46
CA VAL A 506 -5.15 7.38 -10.82
C VAL A 506 -6.56 6.81 -11.02
N ALA A 507 -6.68 5.60 -11.59
CA ALA A 507 -7.98 4.94 -11.77
C ALA A 507 -8.67 4.71 -10.42
N PHE A 508 -7.96 4.12 -9.46
CA PHE A 508 -8.53 3.82 -8.14
C PHE A 508 -8.71 5.05 -7.25
N THR A 509 -7.83 6.05 -7.36
CA THR A 509 -8.03 7.35 -6.69
C THR A 509 -9.30 8.04 -7.19
N TYR A 510 -9.53 8.05 -8.50
CA TYR A 510 -10.75 8.61 -9.08
C TYR A 510 -11.99 7.75 -8.78
N MET A 511 -11.82 6.42 -8.72
CA MET A 511 -12.88 5.50 -8.31
C MET A 511 -13.40 5.82 -6.91
N SER A 512 -12.49 5.91 -5.93
CA SER A 512 -12.86 6.09 -4.52
C SER A 512 -13.42 7.48 -4.22
N ASN A 513 -12.98 8.51 -4.95
CA ASN A 513 -13.35 9.89 -4.66
C ASN A 513 -14.56 10.39 -5.46
N GLU A 514 -14.81 9.84 -6.66
CA GLU A 514 -15.82 10.37 -7.59
C GLU A 514 -16.76 9.26 -8.08
N LEU A 515 -16.26 8.19 -8.73
CA LEU A 515 -17.12 7.21 -9.41
C LEU A 515 -17.97 6.36 -8.47
N LEU A 516 -17.40 5.82 -7.38
CA LEU A 516 -18.17 5.01 -6.41
C LEU A 516 -19.22 5.87 -5.69
N PRO A 517 -18.89 7.07 -5.18
CA PRO A 517 -19.90 7.98 -4.66
C PRO A 517 -21.03 8.29 -5.65
N ASP A 518 -20.73 8.63 -6.91
CA ASP A 518 -21.74 8.88 -7.95
C ASP A 518 -22.63 7.66 -8.23
N VAL A 519 -22.06 6.44 -8.20
CA VAL A 519 -22.81 5.19 -8.37
C VAL A 519 -23.74 4.94 -7.17
N VAL A 520 -23.23 5.04 -5.95
CA VAL A 520 -23.99 4.76 -4.73
C VAL A 520 -25.10 5.79 -4.53
N ASP A 521 -24.84 7.07 -4.80
CA ASP A 521 -25.85 8.16 -4.76
C ASP A 521 -26.92 8.01 -5.87
N SER A 522 -26.66 7.20 -6.92
CA SER A 522 -27.65 6.88 -7.97
C SER A 522 -28.59 5.73 -7.62
N LEU A 523 -28.26 4.93 -6.59
CA LEU A 523 -29.04 3.80 -6.11
C LEU A 523 -30.14 4.23 -5.11
N PRO A 524 -31.14 3.37 -4.82
CA PRO A 524 -32.15 3.65 -3.81
C PRO A 524 -31.57 3.90 -2.41
N GLU A 525 -32.01 4.98 -1.75
CA GLU A 525 -31.61 5.33 -0.36
C GLU A 525 -32.08 4.27 0.67
N ASN A 526 -31.25 4.00 1.68
CA ASN A 526 -31.52 3.04 2.77
C ASN A 526 -31.63 1.57 2.32
N GLU A 527 -30.83 1.19 1.32
CA GLU A 527 -30.66 -0.20 0.90
C GLU A 527 -29.20 -0.61 0.97
N ILE A 528 -28.96 -1.89 1.22
CA ILE A 528 -27.64 -2.51 1.05
C ILE A 528 -27.64 -3.18 -0.33
N LEU A 529 -26.75 -2.76 -1.22
CA LEU A 529 -26.76 -3.17 -2.64
C LEU A 529 -25.37 -3.55 -3.16
N PRO A 530 -25.26 -4.59 -4.00
CA PRO A 530 -23.99 -5.01 -4.59
C PRO A 530 -23.53 -4.06 -5.70
N VAL A 531 -22.24 -3.77 -5.70
CA VAL A 531 -21.53 -3.10 -6.81
C VAL A 531 -20.34 -3.98 -7.18
N ILE A 532 -20.28 -4.39 -8.45
CA ILE A 532 -19.12 -5.09 -9.02
C ILE A 532 -18.12 -4.03 -9.48
N ILE A 533 -16.88 -4.18 -9.06
CA ILE A 533 -15.71 -3.39 -9.46
C ILE A 533 -14.83 -4.31 -10.30
N VAL A 534 -14.48 -3.89 -11.52
CA VAL A 534 -13.55 -4.60 -12.38
C VAL A 534 -12.49 -3.67 -12.97
N ASN A 535 -11.28 -4.17 -13.12
CA ASN A 535 -10.20 -3.49 -13.84
C ASN A 535 -9.59 -4.41 -14.92
N GLN A 536 -9.13 -3.77 -15.99
CA GLN A 536 -8.33 -4.37 -17.06
C GLN A 536 -7.10 -3.49 -17.25
N ASP A 537 -5.97 -3.95 -16.72
CA ASP A 537 -4.68 -3.25 -16.73
C ASP A 537 -3.77 -3.80 -17.82
N HIS A 538 -3.08 -2.91 -18.53
CA HIS A 538 -2.01 -3.28 -19.46
C HIS A 538 -0.69 -2.75 -18.93
N THR A 539 0.25 -3.65 -18.65
CA THR A 539 1.50 -3.33 -17.97
C THR A 539 2.69 -4.11 -18.52
N ARG A 540 3.91 -3.60 -18.32
CA ARG A 540 5.14 -4.40 -18.40
C ARG A 540 5.78 -4.40 -17.04
N ILE A 541 6.18 -5.58 -16.59
CA ILE A 541 6.88 -5.74 -15.32
C ILE A 541 8.24 -6.37 -15.60
N LEU A 542 9.23 -5.91 -14.86
CA LEU A 542 10.59 -6.44 -14.78
C LEU A 542 10.89 -6.60 -13.29
N GLU A 543 11.32 -7.79 -12.89
CA GLU A 543 11.62 -8.15 -11.50
C GLU A 543 13.13 -8.32 -11.25
N LEU A 544 13.55 -8.29 -9.98
CA LEU A 544 14.95 -8.43 -9.59
C LEU A 544 15.56 -9.74 -10.09
N SER A 545 14.83 -10.83 -9.85
CA SER A 545 15.06 -12.21 -10.26
C SER A 545 15.36 -12.37 -11.76
N GLU A 546 14.65 -11.63 -12.62
CA GLU A 546 14.77 -11.72 -14.07
C GLU A 546 16.05 -11.04 -14.59
N ILE A 547 16.57 -10.06 -13.87
CA ILE A 547 17.87 -9.42 -14.15
C ILE A 547 19.02 -10.41 -13.85
N ILE A 548 18.86 -11.27 -12.82
CA ILE A 548 19.96 -12.00 -12.18
C ILE A 548 19.81 -13.53 -12.33
N SER A 549 19.43 -14.01 -13.52
CA SER A 549 19.27 -15.45 -13.83
C SER A 549 20.49 -16.32 -13.42
N GLY A 550 20.46 -16.87 -12.19
CA GLY A 550 21.43 -17.83 -11.65
C GLY A 550 22.59 -17.24 -10.81
N VAL A 551 22.43 -16.08 -10.14
CA VAL A 551 23.42 -15.57 -9.18
C VAL A 551 22.74 -15.01 -7.92
N LYS A 552 23.11 -15.52 -6.73
CA LYS A 552 22.48 -15.16 -5.43
C LYS A 552 22.69 -13.70 -4.98
N THR A 553 23.76 -13.02 -5.44
CA THR A 553 24.09 -11.65 -4.99
C THR A 553 24.79 -10.84 -6.08
N PHE A 554 24.53 -9.53 -6.15
CA PHE A 554 25.05 -8.64 -7.20
C PHE A 554 25.85 -7.41 -6.70
N ASP A 555 26.50 -6.70 -7.63
CA ASP A 555 27.37 -5.52 -7.41
C ASP A 555 26.56 -4.23 -7.11
N ASP A 556 27.05 -3.03 -7.48
CA ASP A 556 26.44 -1.74 -7.13
C ASP A 556 25.62 -1.07 -8.27
N SER A 557 25.62 -1.65 -9.48
CA SER A 557 25.15 -0.99 -10.70
C SER A 557 24.32 -1.89 -11.64
N PHE A 558 23.10 -1.48 -12.02
CA PHE A 558 22.19 -2.26 -12.88
C PHE A 558 21.63 -1.47 -14.07
N LEU A 559 21.25 -2.21 -15.11
CA LEU A 559 20.49 -1.74 -16.26
C LEU A 559 19.13 -2.45 -16.28
N LEU A 560 18.05 -1.69 -16.14
CA LEU A 560 16.68 -2.17 -16.03
C LEU A 560 15.93 -1.84 -17.32
N ASP A 561 16.05 -2.69 -18.35
CA ASP A 561 15.39 -2.49 -19.65
C ASP A 561 14.02 -3.18 -19.73
N VAL A 562 13.01 -2.49 -19.20
CA VAL A 562 11.61 -2.92 -19.20
C VAL A 562 11.08 -3.08 -20.63
N THR A 563 11.66 -2.39 -21.62
CA THR A 563 11.15 -2.44 -23.01
C THR A 563 11.37 -3.77 -23.71
N THR A 564 12.21 -4.64 -23.13
CA THR A 564 12.43 -6.02 -23.60
C THR A 564 11.36 -7.00 -23.13
N PHE A 565 10.53 -6.62 -22.16
CA PHE A 565 9.49 -7.46 -21.57
C PHE A 565 8.14 -7.34 -22.33
N PRO A 566 7.37 -8.45 -22.39
CA PRO A 566 6.09 -8.47 -23.08
C PRO A 566 5.06 -7.60 -22.35
N ILE A 567 4.08 -7.05 -23.08
CA ILE A 567 2.93 -6.39 -22.45
C ILE A 567 2.01 -7.47 -21.90
N ILE A 568 1.74 -7.39 -20.59
CA ILE A 568 0.87 -8.30 -19.85
C ILE A 568 -0.45 -7.60 -19.60
N GLU A 569 -1.53 -8.30 -19.91
CA GLU A 569 -2.87 -7.87 -19.59
C GLU A 569 -3.35 -8.58 -18.32
N VAL A 570 -3.69 -7.78 -17.32
CA VAL A 570 -4.14 -8.24 -16.01
C VAL A 570 -5.60 -7.84 -15.85
N ARG A 571 -6.44 -8.76 -15.39
CA ARG A 571 -7.85 -8.51 -15.10
C ARG A 571 -8.11 -8.81 -13.63
N ALA A 572 -8.87 -7.96 -12.96
CA ALA A 572 -9.39 -8.27 -11.64
C ALA A 572 -10.89 -7.90 -11.51
N SER A 573 -11.55 -8.58 -10.58
CA SER A 573 -12.97 -8.41 -10.24
C SER A 573 -13.17 -8.56 -8.73
N LYS A 574 -13.87 -7.62 -8.10
CA LYS A 574 -14.29 -7.67 -6.69
C LYS A 574 -15.70 -7.10 -6.60
N MET A 575 -16.58 -7.68 -5.78
CA MET A 575 -17.94 -7.18 -5.59
C MET A 575 -18.22 -7.03 -4.09
N ASN A 576 -18.48 -5.79 -3.68
CA ASN A 576 -18.81 -5.45 -2.31
C ASN A 576 -20.30 -5.09 -2.19
N LEU A 577 -20.86 -5.25 -0.99
CA LEU A 577 -22.16 -4.69 -0.62
C LEU A 577 -21.96 -3.28 -0.05
N TYR A 578 -22.65 -2.28 -0.61
CA TYR A 578 -22.62 -0.89 -0.17
C TYR A 578 -23.92 -0.53 0.55
N ASP A 579 -23.82 0.13 1.70
CA ASP A 579 -24.92 0.83 2.37
C ASP A 579 -25.09 2.21 1.71
N THR A 580 -26.22 2.41 1.02
CA THR A 580 -26.52 3.67 0.30
C THR A 580 -26.81 4.85 1.22
N THR A 581 -26.99 4.63 2.54
CA THR A 581 -27.18 5.71 3.52
C THR A 581 -25.87 6.22 4.13
N SER A 582 -24.89 5.35 4.37
CA SER A 582 -23.56 5.76 4.85
C SER A 582 -22.53 5.98 3.73
N ASN A 583 -22.85 5.58 2.49
CA ASN A 583 -21.98 5.57 1.32
C ASN A 583 -20.64 4.84 1.61
N ARG A 584 -20.76 3.61 2.14
CA ARG A 584 -19.64 2.75 2.53
C ARG A 584 -19.90 1.31 2.13
N ALA A 585 -18.83 0.61 1.76
CA ALA A 585 -18.84 -0.84 1.72
C ALA A 585 -19.00 -1.41 3.14
N LEU A 586 -19.75 -2.49 3.27
CA LEU A 586 -19.79 -3.31 4.47
C LEU A 586 -18.46 -4.05 4.66
N ALA A 587 -18.10 -4.34 5.91
CA ALA A 587 -17.08 -5.36 6.19
C ALA A 587 -17.60 -6.75 5.81
N LEU A 588 -16.70 -7.73 5.60
CA LEU A 588 -17.09 -9.10 5.24
C LEU A 588 -18.09 -9.70 6.23
N ASP A 589 -17.85 -9.58 7.54
CA ASP A 589 -18.77 -10.06 8.59
C ASP A 589 -20.18 -9.46 8.46
N ASP A 590 -20.27 -8.14 8.25
CA ASP A 590 -21.55 -7.44 8.10
C ASP A 590 -22.27 -7.88 6.80
N ALA A 591 -21.51 -8.13 5.73
CA ALA A 591 -22.04 -8.60 4.46
C ALA A 591 -22.55 -10.05 4.52
N LEU A 592 -21.84 -10.95 5.21
CA LEU A 592 -22.29 -12.33 5.43
C LEU A 592 -23.55 -12.35 6.33
N ASN A 593 -23.60 -11.50 7.36
CA ASN A 593 -24.80 -11.33 8.17
C ASN A 593 -26.00 -10.79 7.36
N GLU A 594 -25.77 -9.86 6.43
CA GLU A 594 -26.79 -9.38 5.50
C GLU A 594 -27.30 -10.49 4.57
N VAL A 595 -26.43 -11.34 4.02
CA VAL A 595 -26.85 -12.51 3.22
C VAL A 595 -27.78 -13.45 4.00
N VAL A 596 -27.49 -13.71 5.27
CA VAL A 596 -28.34 -14.52 6.15
C VAL A 596 -29.71 -13.86 6.38
N SER A 597 -29.78 -12.52 6.35
CA SER A 597 -31.02 -11.75 6.51
C SER A 597 -32.01 -11.94 5.35
N TRP A 598 -31.54 -12.34 4.16
CA TRP A 598 -32.35 -12.47 2.94
C TRP A 598 -33.36 -13.63 2.94
N ASN A 599 -33.37 -14.48 3.98
CA ASN A 599 -34.37 -15.53 4.19
C ASN A 599 -34.51 -16.48 2.98
N LEU A 600 -33.36 -16.88 2.42
CA LEU A 600 -33.23 -17.89 1.37
C LEU A 600 -33.45 -19.31 1.95
N SER A 601 -33.48 -20.33 1.08
CA SER A 601 -33.41 -21.72 1.55
C SER A 601 -31.98 -22.04 2.03
N GLU A 602 -31.84 -22.94 2.99
CA GLU A 602 -30.57 -23.38 3.59
C GLU A 602 -29.44 -23.61 2.57
N VAL A 603 -29.69 -24.39 1.52
CA VAL A 603 -28.74 -24.66 0.43
C VAL A 603 -28.41 -23.40 -0.39
N ALA A 604 -29.37 -22.50 -0.59
CA ALA A 604 -29.14 -21.25 -1.30
C ALA A 604 -28.36 -20.25 -0.44
N THR A 605 -28.65 -20.16 0.86
CA THR A 605 -27.87 -19.38 1.83
C THR A 605 -26.41 -19.85 1.84
N PHE A 606 -26.17 -21.16 1.95
CA PHE A 606 -24.81 -21.73 1.90
C PHE A 606 -24.07 -21.33 0.63
N ASN A 607 -24.65 -21.62 -0.54
CA ASN A 607 -24.01 -21.29 -1.83
C ASN A 607 -23.75 -19.78 -1.98
N VAL A 608 -24.69 -18.92 -1.58
CA VAL A 608 -24.52 -17.46 -1.70
C VAL A 608 -23.46 -16.95 -0.71
N LEU A 609 -23.34 -17.52 0.50
CA LEU A 609 -22.25 -17.18 1.42
C LEU A 609 -20.88 -17.56 0.84
N THR A 610 -20.71 -18.78 0.31
CA THR A 610 -19.46 -19.21 -0.36
C THR A 610 -19.09 -18.29 -1.53
N MET A 611 -20.07 -17.95 -2.37
CA MET A 611 -19.85 -17.02 -3.48
C MET A 611 -19.54 -15.60 -2.99
N MET A 612 -20.19 -15.13 -1.92
CA MET A 612 -19.96 -13.81 -1.36
C MET A 612 -18.53 -13.68 -0.80
N MET A 613 -17.99 -14.71 -0.13
CA MET A 613 -16.60 -14.71 0.32
C MET A 613 -15.62 -14.58 -0.86
N LYS A 614 -15.79 -15.38 -1.91
CA LYS A 614 -14.98 -15.26 -3.15
C LYS A 614 -15.08 -13.85 -3.74
N TRP A 615 -16.30 -13.31 -3.85
CA TRP A 615 -16.56 -12.01 -4.45
C TRP A 615 -16.03 -10.83 -3.62
N PHE A 616 -16.04 -10.93 -2.29
CA PHE A 616 -15.45 -9.94 -1.39
C PHE A 616 -13.93 -10.01 -1.38
N THR A 617 -13.33 -11.20 -1.42
CA THR A 617 -11.87 -11.34 -1.57
C THR A 617 -11.44 -10.71 -2.91
N GLY A 618 -12.17 -11.07 -3.97
CA GLY A 618 -11.88 -10.72 -5.35
C GLY A 618 -11.16 -11.86 -6.09
N GLU A 619 -11.07 -11.73 -7.41
CA GLU A 619 -10.31 -12.62 -8.28
C GLU A 619 -9.42 -11.77 -9.20
N GLN A 620 -8.17 -12.17 -9.41
CA GLN A 620 -7.23 -11.55 -10.33
C GLN A 620 -6.58 -12.62 -11.22
N LEU A 621 -6.31 -12.30 -12.48
CA LEU A 621 -5.61 -13.20 -13.40
C LEU A 621 -4.86 -12.46 -14.51
N VAL A 622 -3.87 -13.15 -15.10
CA VAL A 622 -3.22 -12.75 -16.34
C VAL A 622 -4.05 -13.26 -17.53
N ALA A 623 -4.59 -12.36 -18.34
CA ALA A 623 -5.50 -12.66 -19.45
C ALA A 623 -4.76 -12.85 -20.79
N SER A 624 -3.70 -12.06 -21.03
CA SER A 624 -2.88 -12.15 -22.24
C SER A 624 -1.43 -11.69 -22.01
N ILE A 625 -0.51 -12.19 -22.83
CA ILE A 625 0.91 -11.80 -22.89
C ILE A 625 1.24 -11.47 -24.35
N ASP A 626 1.70 -10.25 -24.64
CA ASP A 626 1.88 -9.69 -25.99
C ASP A 626 0.64 -9.86 -26.89
N SER A 627 -0.56 -9.66 -26.32
CA SER A 627 -1.86 -9.92 -26.96
C SER A 627 -2.08 -11.36 -27.44
N VAL A 628 -1.22 -12.31 -27.03
CA VAL A 628 -1.51 -13.74 -27.13
C VAL A 628 -2.33 -14.11 -25.91
N PRO A 629 -3.56 -14.63 -26.07
CA PRO A 629 -4.32 -15.25 -24.99
C PRO A 629 -3.45 -16.10 -24.07
N TYR A 630 -3.52 -15.82 -22.77
CA TYR A 630 -3.02 -16.76 -21.77
C TYR A 630 -4.02 -17.92 -21.70
N THR A 631 -3.84 -18.89 -22.59
CA THR A 631 -4.67 -20.08 -22.60
C THR A 631 -4.27 -20.92 -21.41
N PHE A 632 -5.23 -21.15 -20.50
CA PHE A 632 -5.26 -22.35 -19.67
C PHE A 632 -5.34 -23.58 -20.58
N THR A 633 -4.22 -23.98 -21.16
CA THR A 633 -4.07 -25.31 -21.75
C THR A 633 -4.10 -26.29 -20.58
N LYS A 634 -5.28 -26.86 -20.31
CA LYS A 634 -5.33 -28.21 -19.72
C LYS A 634 -4.34 -29.04 -20.51
N VAL A 635 -3.34 -29.60 -19.85
CA VAL A 635 -2.19 -30.22 -20.51
C VAL A 635 -2.72 -31.24 -21.51
N ALA A 636 -2.55 -30.94 -22.79
CA ALA A 636 -2.98 -31.86 -23.83
C ALA A 636 -2.00 -33.03 -23.78
N ASN A 637 -2.48 -34.23 -23.41
CA ASN A 637 -1.67 -35.44 -23.23
C ASN A 637 -0.71 -35.65 -24.40
N ASP A 638 0.52 -35.17 -24.26
CA ASP A 638 1.55 -35.18 -25.30
C ASP A 638 2.23 -36.55 -25.26
N ALA A 639 1.44 -37.55 -25.64
CA ALA A 639 1.82 -38.96 -25.74
C ALA A 639 2.80 -39.21 -26.90
N SER A 640 3.96 -38.56 -26.86
CA SER A 640 5.11 -38.85 -27.71
C SER A 640 6.45 -38.36 -27.14
N ASN A 641 7.08 -39.20 -26.31
CA ASN A 641 8.48 -39.64 -26.51
C ASN A 641 8.78 -40.96 -25.78
#